data_AF-A0A3M1CJE1-F1
#
_entry.id   AF-A0A3M1CJE1-F1
#
_cell.length_a   1.000
_cell.length_b   1.000
_cell.length_c   1.000
_cell.angle_alpha   90.00
_cell.angle_beta   90.00
_cell.angle_gamma   90.00
#
_symmetry.space_group_name_H-M   'P 1'
#
loop_
_entity.id
_entity.type
_entity.pdbx_description
1 polymer ?
#
loop_
_entity_poly.entity_id
_entity_poly.type
_entity_poly.pdbx_seq_one_letter_code
_entity_poly.pdbx_strand_id
1 'polypeptide(L)'
;NQHGSTACSNGTCQPSGCNPGLADCNGDMSDGCETDIAGDVQNCGRCGNTCTNPHGTTSCVSGNCSPSCTSLWGDCDGDPDNGCETSLATLANCGGCGISCSLANATEDCSGGVCQVTSCDAGFADCNGSDSDGCEVDLLNDVNNCGACGNVCSNAHGSTSCVNGTCQPVCSGLYGDCDGNPDNGCETPLNTLSNCGSCGSTCSLANATEDCSTGSCQVVSCDANYADCNGTDSDGCEANLLSDISNCGACGTTCTNAHGSTTCSSGTCVPTCDPLWGDCDGNPNNGCETPLTTLSDCGSCGTACVLANASEDCSAGTCTISSCDAGFADCNGIDSDGCEKNTSTDVNNCGSCGTVCTNAHGTTQCLNGSCTPSCDPLWGDCDGNANNGCEASLTTLGNCGACGVTCDLANAAESCSTGVCLISSCFSGYGDCDGLDSNGCETDLNTDVANCGACNNACTNSHGTTRCTSGTCDPTCASLWGNCDGDPVDGCETPLNTLSNCGSCGQACNLANADEDCSTGTCNISACNTGWDDCDGQNSTGCETYIFGDMNNCGSCGTQCALAHATESCTNGSCVLVSCDSGWWDIDGLDSSGCECGDTSDVADVCSSAQAAGTVSPSSPTVTRSGVIAYRVGYREDMDCYKVTYSNPYPGSGRFYVDFNPNPGNLVFQVWRNSCTAQVCAGDVTYTSTCSSAGPSCTWGNSNTFYVCVKPATGAGNVCQPYTIRFRHLTTR
;
A
#
# COMPACT_ATOMS: atom_id res chain seq x y z
N ASN A 1 202.24 42.21 -60.75
CA ASN A 1 200.95 42.88 -60.57
C ASN A 1 200.50 42.72 -59.14
N GLN A 2 200.06 43.78 -58.45
CA GLN A 2 199.46 43.59 -57.12
C GLN A 2 198.15 42.82 -57.30
N HIS A 3 197.96 41.76 -56.51
CA HIS A 3 196.77 40.89 -56.50
C HIS A 3 196.36 40.22 -57.84
N GLY A 4 197.26 40.23 -58.83
CA GLY A 4 197.11 39.51 -60.10
C GLY A 4 198.24 38.52 -60.32
N SER A 5 197.90 37.36 -60.89
CA SER A 5 198.88 36.33 -61.26
C SER A 5 199.65 36.76 -62.52
N THR A 6 200.96 36.48 -62.56
CA THR A 6 201.81 36.74 -63.74
C THR A 6 202.41 35.42 -64.22
N ALA A 7 202.27 35.13 -65.51
CA ALA A 7 202.88 33.98 -66.17
C ALA A 7 203.99 34.43 -67.12
N CYS A 8 205.04 33.61 -67.27
CA CYS A 8 206.07 33.85 -68.26
C CYS A 8 205.59 33.34 -69.62
N SER A 9 205.50 34.24 -70.62
CA SER A 9 205.18 33.89 -72.00
C SER A 9 206.15 34.62 -72.93
N ASN A 10 206.78 33.89 -73.86
CA ASN A 10 207.78 34.44 -74.80
C ASN A 10 208.94 35.23 -74.16
N GLY A 11 209.36 34.83 -72.95
CA GLY A 11 210.52 35.42 -72.28
C GLY A 11 210.27 36.75 -71.57
N THR A 12 209.01 37.21 -71.46
CA THR A 12 208.60 38.35 -70.61
C THR A 12 207.47 37.93 -69.66
N CYS A 13 207.40 38.54 -68.47
CA CYS A 13 206.27 38.34 -67.56
C CYS A 13 205.02 39.05 -68.12
N GLN A 14 203.93 38.31 -68.33
CA GLN A 14 202.63 38.81 -68.77
C GLN A 14 201.57 38.50 -67.68
N PRO A 15 200.61 39.41 -67.40
CA PRO A 15 199.51 39.14 -66.47
C PRO A 15 198.58 38.01 -66.98
N SER A 16 198.13 37.10 -66.11
CA SER A 16 197.31 35.92 -66.45
C SER A 16 195.93 35.82 -65.78
N GLY A 17 195.58 36.76 -64.88
CA GLY A 17 194.24 36.83 -64.26
C GLY A 17 194.25 37.30 -62.80
N CYS A 18 193.09 37.72 -62.29
CA CYS A 18 192.87 38.18 -60.92
C CYS A 18 192.88 37.04 -59.90
N ASN A 19 193.35 37.33 -58.68
CA ASN A 19 193.19 36.41 -57.56
C ASN A 19 191.70 36.23 -57.19
N PRO A 20 191.27 35.04 -56.71
CA PRO A 20 189.87 34.80 -56.34
C PRO A 20 189.31 35.85 -55.37
N GLY A 21 188.10 36.32 -55.64
CA GLY A 21 187.42 37.36 -54.84
C GLY A 21 187.72 38.80 -55.26
N LEU A 22 188.62 39.01 -56.23
CA LEU A 22 188.92 40.33 -56.79
C LEU A 22 188.60 40.35 -58.28
N ALA A 23 188.10 41.50 -58.75
CA ALA A 23 187.83 41.75 -60.16
C ALA A 23 188.42 43.09 -60.60
N ASP A 24 188.87 43.12 -61.85
CA ASP A 24 189.17 44.36 -62.57
C ASP A 24 187.85 44.93 -63.11
N CYS A 25 187.18 45.76 -62.30
CA CYS A 25 185.90 46.38 -62.67
C CYS A 25 186.08 47.68 -63.48
N ASN A 26 187.31 48.18 -63.68
CA ASN A 26 187.59 49.38 -64.48
C ASN A 26 188.18 49.05 -65.88
N GLY A 27 188.66 47.82 -66.09
CA GLY A 27 189.16 47.26 -67.34
C GLY A 27 190.63 47.55 -67.64
N ASP A 28 191.43 48.10 -66.71
CA ASP A 28 192.86 48.37 -66.88
C ASP A 28 193.72 47.34 -66.12
N MET A 29 194.28 46.36 -66.83
CA MET A 29 195.11 45.33 -66.21
C MET A 29 196.49 45.81 -65.73
N SER A 30 196.85 47.08 -65.96
CA SER A 30 198.19 47.60 -65.62
C SER A 30 198.35 48.02 -64.16
N ASP A 31 197.27 48.34 -63.45
CA ASP A 31 197.27 48.64 -62.01
C ASP A 31 196.82 47.46 -61.13
N GLY A 32 196.11 46.47 -61.68
CA GLY A 32 195.81 45.21 -60.99
C GLY A 32 194.34 44.79 -61.06
N CYS A 33 193.83 44.21 -59.99
CA CYS A 33 192.40 43.89 -59.81
C CYS A 33 191.95 44.45 -58.46
N GLU A 34 191.32 45.62 -58.46
CA GLU A 34 191.14 46.49 -57.28
C GLU A 34 189.80 46.32 -56.58
N THR A 35 188.80 45.70 -57.23
CA THR A 35 187.45 45.64 -56.67
C THR A 35 187.22 44.31 -55.95
N ASP A 36 186.89 44.40 -54.67
CA ASP A 36 186.53 43.26 -53.84
C ASP A 36 185.10 42.81 -54.13
N ILE A 37 184.95 41.82 -55.01
CA ILE A 37 183.65 41.21 -55.31
C ILE A 37 183.25 40.13 -54.29
N ALA A 38 184.10 39.82 -53.32
CA ALA A 38 183.80 38.85 -52.26
C ALA A 38 183.18 39.49 -51.02
N GLY A 39 183.50 40.76 -50.74
CA GLY A 39 183.07 41.50 -49.56
C GLY A 39 182.33 42.83 -49.82
N ASP A 40 182.36 43.38 -51.03
CA ASP A 40 181.65 44.64 -51.33
C ASP A 40 180.18 44.41 -51.65
N VAL A 41 179.30 45.00 -50.84
CA VAL A 41 177.85 44.97 -51.01
C VAL A 41 177.35 45.64 -52.29
N GLN A 42 178.14 46.51 -52.92
CA GLN A 42 177.80 47.13 -54.21
C GLN A 42 178.31 46.34 -55.42
N ASN A 43 179.17 45.33 -55.21
CA ASN A 43 179.79 44.54 -56.27
C ASN A 43 179.77 43.04 -55.93
N CYS A 44 178.75 42.59 -55.21
CA CYS A 44 178.75 41.29 -54.57
C CYS A 44 178.63 40.14 -55.58
N GLY A 45 179.69 39.35 -55.71
CA GLY A 45 179.81 38.23 -56.64
C GLY A 45 180.21 38.62 -58.07
N ARG A 46 179.92 39.85 -58.47
CA ARG A 46 180.30 40.45 -59.78
C ARG A 46 180.23 41.97 -59.71
N CYS A 47 181.00 42.65 -60.58
CA CYS A 47 180.95 44.10 -60.72
C CYS A 47 179.50 44.59 -60.92
N GLY A 48 179.05 45.55 -60.10
CA GLY A 48 177.74 46.20 -60.17
C GLY A 48 176.55 45.43 -59.57
N ASN A 49 176.75 44.29 -58.91
CA ASN A 49 175.67 43.57 -58.23
C ASN A 49 175.46 44.13 -56.81
N THR A 50 174.51 45.04 -56.66
CA THR A 50 174.18 45.65 -55.38
C THR A 50 173.15 44.82 -54.62
N CYS A 51 173.53 44.30 -53.45
CA CYS A 51 172.59 43.69 -52.53
C CYS A 51 171.65 44.77 -51.96
N THR A 52 170.34 44.61 -52.14
CA THR A 52 169.35 45.52 -51.55
C THR A 52 168.56 44.80 -50.47
N ASN A 53 168.23 45.50 -49.39
CA ASN A 53 167.37 44.96 -48.34
C ASN A 53 166.53 46.12 -47.76
N PRO A 54 165.31 46.33 -48.28
CA PRO A 54 164.44 47.45 -47.89
C PRO A 54 164.08 47.45 -46.40
N HIS A 55 163.96 46.26 -45.79
CA HIS A 55 163.50 46.09 -44.41
C HIS A 55 164.49 45.27 -43.56
N GLY A 56 165.78 45.51 -43.75
CA GLY A 56 166.85 44.83 -43.03
C GLY A 56 168.23 45.39 -43.32
N THR A 57 169.26 44.68 -42.87
CA THR A 57 170.65 44.92 -43.30
C THR A 57 171.08 43.82 -44.25
N THR A 58 172.03 44.09 -45.13
CA THR A 58 172.60 43.06 -46.01
C THR A 58 174.11 43.18 -46.04
N SER A 59 174.78 42.06 -46.21
CA SER A 59 176.23 41.97 -46.32
C SER A 59 176.59 41.06 -47.48
N CYS A 60 177.72 41.35 -48.13
CA CYS A 60 178.29 40.46 -49.13
C CYS A 60 179.25 39.50 -48.45
N VAL A 61 178.99 38.21 -48.51
CA VAL A 61 179.85 37.18 -47.91
C VAL A 61 180.22 36.17 -48.98
N SER A 62 181.52 36.14 -49.33
CA SER A 62 182.06 35.27 -50.40
C SER A 62 181.33 35.44 -51.73
N GLY A 63 180.91 36.67 -52.04
CA GLY A 63 180.25 37.02 -53.30
C GLY A 63 178.75 36.70 -53.38
N ASN A 64 178.08 36.39 -52.27
CA ASN A 64 176.62 36.26 -52.22
C ASN A 64 176.00 37.26 -51.25
N CYS A 65 174.84 37.81 -51.62
CA CYS A 65 174.05 38.65 -50.74
C CYS A 65 173.50 37.82 -49.57
N SER A 66 173.65 38.34 -48.35
CA SER A 66 173.17 37.72 -47.14
C SER A 66 172.29 38.72 -46.39
N PRO A 67 170.97 38.77 -46.67
CA PRO A 67 170.06 39.65 -45.96
C PRO A 67 169.81 39.18 -44.52
N SER A 68 169.64 40.14 -43.61
CA SER A 68 169.17 39.94 -42.24
C SER A 68 167.96 40.83 -42.01
N CYS A 69 166.78 40.23 -41.84
CA CYS A 69 165.53 40.97 -41.72
C CYS A 69 165.35 41.62 -40.36
N THR A 70 164.74 42.82 -40.35
CA THR A 70 164.16 43.37 -39.13
C THR A 70 162.94 42.52 -38.71
N SER A 71 162.59 42.56 -37.42
CA SER A 71 161.48 41.78 -36.88
C SER A 71 160.19 42.01 -37.68
N LEU A 72 159.46 40.92 -37.95
CA LEU A 72 158.21 40.90 -38.73
C LEU A 72 158.35 41.22 -40.22
N TRP A 73 159.56 41.07 -40.77
CA TRP A 73 159.79 41.01 -42.21
C TRP A 73 160.52 39.71 -42.55
N GLY A 74 160.17 39.10 -43.69
CA GLY A 74 160.80 37.88 -44.19
C GLY A 74 161.16 38.00 -45.66
N ASP A 75 162.20 37.25 -46.06
CA ASP A 75 162.52 36.91 -47.44
C ASP A 75 161.60 35.75 -47.86
N CYS A 76 160.42 36.09 -48.39
CA CYS A 76 159.37 35.11 -48.66
C CYS A 76 159.35 34.63 -50.12
N ASP A 77 160.05 35.32 -51.03
CA ASP A 77 160.32 34.83 -52.39
C ASP A 77 161.63 34.02 -52.51
N GLY A 78 162.51 34.12 -51.52
CA GLY A 78 163.78 33.40 -51.42
C GLY A 78 164.91 34.02 -52.24
N ASP A 79 164.76 35.27 -52.71
CA ASP A 79 165.76 35.99 -53.48
C ASP A 79 166.62 36.92 -52.58
N PRO A 80 167.84 36.49 -52.23
CA PRO A 80 168.68 37.24 -51.30
C PRO A 80 169.16 38.60 -51.84
N ASP A 81 169.01 38.86 -53.15
CA ASP A 81 169.42 40.12 -53.78
C ASP A 81 168.43 41.26 -53.49
N ASN A 82 167.15 40.94 -53.25
CA ASN A 82 166.09 41.91 -52.94
C ASN A 82 165.72 41.96 -51.43
N GLY A 83 166.19 40.98 -50.66
CA GLY A 83 166.22 41.02 -49.21
C GLY A 83 164.87 40.73 -48.57
N CYS A 84 164.47 41.54 -47.58
CA CYS A 84 163.26 41.29 -46.81
C CYS A 84 162.12 42.15 -47.33
N GLU A 85 161.24 41.54 -48.11
CA GLU A 85 160.24 42.19 -48.95
C GLU A 85 158.80 41.98 -48.45
N THR A 86 158.56 40.98 -47.60
CA THR A 86 157.21 40.61 -47.15
C THR A 86 156.99 40.85 -45.65
N SER A 87 155.87 41.50 -45.30
CA SER A 87 155.45 41.74 -43.91
C SER A 87 154.83 40.49 -43.29
N LEU A 88 155.39 40.05 -42.17
CA LEU A 88 154.94 38.92 -41.35
C LEU A 88 153.89 39.32 -40.29
N ALA A 89 153.37 40.54 -40.36
CA ALA A 89 152.28 41.04 -39.53
C ALA A 89 150.94 41.05 -40.31
N THR A 90 150.82 40.19 -41.32
CA THR A 90 149.63 40.07 -42.16
C THR A 90 148.93 38.75 -41.85
N LEU A 91 147.60 38.70 -41.99
CA LEU A 91 146.80 37.49 -41.81
C LEU A 91 147.27 36.31 -42.67
N ALA A 92 147.97 36.57 -43.79
CA ALA A 92 148.50 35.55 -44.69
C ALA A 92 149.93 35.09 -44.36
N ASN A 93 150.68 35.82 -43.53
CA ASN A 93 152.08 35.55 -43.21
C ASN A 93 152.40 35.74 -41.72
N CYS A 94 151.44 35.45 -40.85
CA CYS A 94 151.50 35.81 -39.44
C CYS A 94 152.62 35.05 -38.70
N GLY A 95 153.68 35.76 -38.34
CA GLY A 95 154.86 35.19 -37.67
C GLY A 95 155.82 34.42 -38.60
N GLY A 96 155.47 34.24 -39.87
CA GLY A 96 156.30 33.53 -40.86
C GLY A 96 155.66 33.49 -42.25
N CYS A 97 156.50 33.34 -43.28
CA CYS A 97 156.03 33.30 -44.68
C CYS A 97 155.00 32.17 -44.88
N GLY A 98 153.82 32.53 -45.41
CA GLY A 98 152.74 31.59 -45.70
C GLY A 98 151.98 31.04 -44.49
N ILE A 99 152.24 31.53 -43.27
CA ILE A 99 151.46 31.14 -42.08
C ILE A 99 150.18 31.98 -42.04
N SER A 100 149.06 31.39 -42.48
CA SER A 100 147.75 32.05 -42.42
C SER A 100 147.06 31.85 -41.08
N CYS A 101 146.53 32.91 -40.47
CA CYS A 101 145.66 32.76 -39.30
C CYS A 101 144.29 32.24 -39.73
N SER A 102 143.87 31.12 -39.13
CA SER A 102 142.53 30.57 -39.27
C SER A 102 142.16 29.91 -37.94
N LEU A 103 141.35 30.61 -37.14
CA LEU A 103 140.88 30.15 -35.83
C LEU A 103 139.39 29.79 -35.96
N ALA A 104 138.97 28.69 -35.36
CA ALA A 104 137.61 28.21 -35.52
C ALA A 104 136.59 29.14 -34.84
N ASN A 105 135.51 29.47 -35.55
CA ASN A 105 134.39 30.29 -35.09
C ASN A 105 134.80 31.64 -34.46
N ALA A 106 135.88 32.24 -34.97
CA ALA A 106 136.46 33.46 -34.44
C ALA A 106 136.84 34.41 -35.57
N THR A 107 136.79 35.71 -35.27
CA THR A 107 137.43 36.76 -36.07
C THR A 107 138.87 36.91 -35.60
N GLU A 108 139.82 36.68 -36.51
CA GLU A 108 141.25 36.63 -36.19
C GLU A 108 141.98 37.95 -36.47
N ASP A 109 143.03 38.22 -35.67
CA ASP A 109 144.02 39.27 -35.94
C ASP A 109 145.44 38.70 -35.88
N CYS A 110 146.36 39.31 -36.63
CA CYS A 110 147.78 39.00 -36.58
C CYS A 110 148.54 40.13 -35.87
N SER A 111 148.63 40.04 -34.55
CA SER A 111 149.32 41.03 -33.73
C SER A 111 150.60 40.44 -33.13
N GLY A 112 151.74 41.12 -33.35
CA GLY A 112 153.04 40.67 -32.85
C GLY A 112 153.58 39.38 -33.48
N GLY A 113 153.02 38.93 -34.60
CA GLY A 113 153.39 37.68 -35.27
C GLY A 113 152.73 36.42 -34.69
N VAL A 114 151.65 36.58 -33.91
CA VAL A 114 150.83 35.48 -33.37
C VAL A 114 149.37 35.72 -33.75
N CYS A 115 148.65 34.66 -34.09
CA CYS A 115 147.21 34.72 -34.34
C CYS A 115 146.47 34.87 -33.01
N GLN A 116 145.59 35.86 -32.92
CA GLN A 116 144.79 36.14 -31.72
C GLN A 116 143.29 36.17 -32.07
N VAL A 117 142.44 35.73 -31.13
CA VAL A 117 140.99 35.87 -31.25
C VAL A 117 140.61 37.31 -30.90
N THR A 118 140.03 38.04 -31.85
CA THR A 118 139.50 39.40 -31.59
C THR A 118 138.07 39.34 -31.06
N SER A 119 137.26 38.43 -31.61
CA SER A 119 135.89 38.19 -31.17
C SER A 119 135.41 36.84 -31.66
N CYS A 120 134.52 36.20 -30.92
CA CYS A 120 133.85 34.98 -31.35
C CYS A 120 132.70 35.28 -32.32
N ASP A 121 132.45 34.33 -33.23
CA ASP A 121 131.24 34.31 -34.03
C ASP A 121 130.00 34.19 -33.14
N ALA A 122 128.88 34.74 -33.61
CA ALA A 122 127.64 34.73 -32.83
C ALA A 122 127.22 33.28 -32.48
N GLY A 123 127.01 33.03 -31.19
CA GLY A 123 126.65 31.71 -30.66
C GLY A 123 127.84 30.86 -30.20
N PHE A 124 129.08 31.33 -30.38
CA PHE A 124 130.28 30.68 -29.88
C PHE A 124 130.97 31.51 -28.80
N ALA A 125 131.68 30.84 -27.89
CA ALA A 125 132.52 31.49 -26.89
C ALA A 125 133.85 30.75 -26.70
N ASP A 126 134.89 31.52 -26.40
CA ASP A 126 136.16 31.03 -25.87
C ASP A 126 135.99 30.81 -24.35
N CYS A 127 135.60 29.59 -23.97
CA CYS A 127 135.30 29.29 -22.58
C CYS A 127 136.55 28.90 -21.77
N ASN A 128 137.63 28.51 -22.45
CA ASN A 128 138.88 28.14 -21.82
C ASN A 128 139.91 29.29 -21.76
N GLY A 129 139.70 30.36 -22.55
CA GLY A 129 140.52 31.56 -22.62
C GLY A 129 141.76 31.43 -23.53
N SER A 130 141.76 30.50 -24.49
CA SER A 130 142.91 30.21 -25.35
C SER A 130 142.67 30.64 -26.78
N ASP A 131 143.51 31.55 -27.27
CA ASP A 131 143.53 31.96 -28.67
C ASP A 131 143.86 30.81 -29.65
N SER A 132 144.36 29.67 -29.16
CA SER A 132 144.96 28.62 -30.00
C SER A 132 143.97 27.66 -30.66
N ASP A 133 142.78 27.50 -30.10
CA ASP A 133 141.69 26.66 -30.62
C ASP A 133 140.44 27.47 -31.03
N GLY A 134 140.48 28.79 -30.91
CA GLY A 134 139.40 29.69 -31.33
C GLY A 134 138.27 29.73 -30.31
N CYS A 135 137.03 29.93 -30.76
CA CYS A 135 135.85 29.92 -29.90
C CYS A 135 135.18 28.55 -29.97
N GLU A 136 135.53 27.71 -29.00
CA GLU A 136 135.39 26.25 -29.05
C GLU A 136 134.02 25.75 -28.59
N VAL A 137 133.25 26.56 -27.87
CA VAL A 137 131.97 26.15 -27.27
C VAL A 137 130.78 26.74 -28.00
N ASP A 138 129.85 25.88 -28.42
CA ASP A 138 128.54 26.25 -28.98
C ASP A 138 127.55 26.58 -27.84
N LEU A 139 127.34 27.87 -27.60
CA LEU A 139 126.41 28.35 -26.58
C LEU A 139 124.94 28.14 -26.96
N LEU A 140 124.63 27.76 -28.19
CA LEU A 140 123.26 27.58 -28.65
C LEU A 140 122.73 26.17 -28.41
N ASN A 141 123.61 25.17 -28.41
CA ASN A 141 123.22 23.75 -28.38
C ASN A 141 123.97 22.90 -27.34
N ASP A 142 125.03 23.41 -26.69
CA ASP A 142 125.69 22.68 -25.61
C ASP A 142 124.92 22.79 -24.30
N VAL A 143 124.39 21.65 -23.83
CA VAL A 143 123.65 21.53 -22.57
C VAL A 143 124.48 21.92 -21.33
N ASN A 144 125.81 21.90 -21.43
CA ASN A 144 126.70 22.28 -20.33
C ASN A 144 127.14 23.75 -20.37
N ASN A 145 126.84 24.47 -21.46
CA ASN A 145 127.27 25.85 -21.69
C ASN A 145 126.13 26.68 -22.33
N CYS A 146 124.89 26.41 -21.96
CA CYS A 146 123.72 26.92 -22.67
C CYS A 146 123.53 28.41 -22.42
N GLY A 147 123.72 29.24 -23.45
CA GLY A 147 123.64 30.70 -23.40
C GLY A 147 124.87 31.39 -22.80
N ALA A 148 125.69 30.69 -21.99
CA ALA A 148 126.95 31.18 -21.45
C ALA A 148 127.87 30.03 -21.00
N CYS A 149 129.19 30.27 -21.00
CA CYS A 149 130.17 29.31 -20.50
C CYS A 149 129.84 28.84 -19.07
N GLY A 150 129.77 27.52 -18.86
CA GLY A 150 129.47 26.88 -17.58
C GLY A 150 128.00 26.91 -17.15
N ASN A 151 127.08 27.44 -17.96
CA ASN A 151 125.65 27.38 -17.67
C ASN A 151 125.08 26.00 -18.02
N VAL A 152 125.11 25.09 -17.04
CA VAL A 152 124.64 23.71 -17.20
C VAL A 152 123.13 23.65 -16.97
N CYS A 153 122.38 23.23 -17.99
CA CYS A 153 120.96 22.95 -17.82
C CYS A 153 120.78 21.75 -16.88
N SER A 154 120.12 21.96 -15.74
CA SER A 154 119.85 20.89 -14.78
C SER A 154 118.37 20.51 -14.79
N ASN A 155 118.07 19.21 -14.76
CA ASN A 155 116.70 18.72 -14.64
C ASN A 155 116.69 17.40 -13.87
N ALA A 156 116.42 17.45 -12.57
CA ALA A 156 116.48 16.28 -11.70
C ALA A 156 115.34 15.26 -11.98
N HIS A 157 114.22 15.72 -12.55
CA HIS A 157 112.99 14.93 -12.74
C HIS A 157 112.51 14.91 -14.19
N GLY A 158 113.44 15.01 -15.15
CA GLY A 158 113.13 14.99 -16.57
C GLY A 158 114.36 15.00 -17.47
N SER A 159 114.15 15.27 -18.75
CA SER A 159 115.21 15.54 -19.72
C SER A 159 115.34 17.04 -19.95
N THR A 160 116.53 17.52 -20.33
CA THR A 160 116.73 18.91 -20.71
C THR A 160 117.56 18.98 -21.99
N SER A 161 117.37 20.04 -22.77
CA SER A 161 118.13 20.32 -23.99
C SER A 161 118.43 21.80 -24.06
N CYS A 162 119.58 22.15 -24.64
CA CYS A 162 119.89 23.54 -24.98
C CYS A 162 119.40 23.81 -26.40
N VAL A 163 118.53 24.80 -26.56
CA VAL A 163 118.05 25.22 -27.89
C VAL A 163 118.13 26.73 -27.97
N ASN A 164 118.90 27.23 -28.93
CA ASN A 164 119.15 28.67 -29.12
C ASN A 164 119.67 29.37 -27.85
N GLY A 165 120.44 28.65 -27.02
CA GLY A 165 121.04 29.20 -25.80
C GLY A 165 120.09 29.37 -24.63
N THR A 166 118.94 28.69 -24.66
CA THR A 166 118.02 28.57 -23.51
C THR A 166 117.79 27.11 -23.16
N CYS A 167 117.80 26.79 -21.87
CA CYS A 167 117.45 25.47 -21.40
C CYS A 167 115.96 25.18 -21.70
N GLN A 168 115.64 23.97 -22.09
CA GLN A 168 114.29 23.51 -22.38
C GLN A 168 114.03 22.22 -21.59
N PRO A 169 113.50 22.31 -20.35
CA PRO A 169 113.18 21.13 -19.58
C PRO A 169 111.90 20.46 -20.09
N VAL A 170 111.93 19.12 -20.12
CA VAL A 170 110.75 18.27 -20.34
C VAL A 170 110.58 17.41 -19.10
N CYS A 171 109.49 17.64 -18.37
CA CYS A 171 109.20 16.96 -17.12
C CYS A 171 108.68 15.54 -17.34
N SER A 172 109.08 14.63 -16.46
CA SER A 172 108.62 13.24 -16.47
C SER A 172 107.90 12.89 -15.17
N GLY A 173 106.80 12.15 -15.27
CA GLY A 173 105.96 11.80 -14.12
C GLY A 173 105.17 12.99 -13.58
N LEU A 174 105.02 13.06 -12.26
CA LEU A 174 104.25 14.09 -11.55
C LEU A 174 105.20 15.17 -11.01
N TYR A 175 105.98 15.79 -11.90
CA TYR A 175 106.83 16.93 -11.60
C TYR A 175 106.59 18.04 -12.62
N GLY A 176 106.65 19.29 -12.20
CA GLY A 176 106.48 20.47 -13.06
C GLY A 176 107.52 21.55 -12.74
N ASP A 177 107.78 22.40 -13.74
CA ASP A 177 108.49 23.68 -13.62
C ASP A 177 107.49 24.73 -13.15
N CYS A 178 107.46 24.97 -11.84
CA CYS A 178 106.45 25.84 -11.22
C CYS A 178 106.97 27.22 -10.87
N ASP A 179 108.28 27.45 -10.89
CA ASP A 179 108.89 28.77 -10.79
C ASP A 179 109.16 29.43 -12.17
N GLY A 180 109.01 28.66 -13.26
CA GLY A 180 109.21 29.09 -14.64
C GLY A 180 110.68 29.24 -15.02
N ASN A 181 111.60 28.68 -14.22
CA ASN A 181 113.02 28.76 -14.45
C ASN A 181 113.50 27.51 -15.22
N PRO A 182 113.85 27.65 -16.52
CA PRO A 182 114.27 26.50 -17.30
C PRO A 182 115.61 25.88 -16.85
N ASP A 183 116.40 26.57 -16.02
CA ASP A 183 117.75 26.14 -15.63
C ASP A 183 117.76 25.13 -14.47
N ASN A 184 116.75 25.15 -13.58
CA ASN A 184 116.59 24.19 -12.48
C ASN A 184 115.57 23.08 -12.79
N GLY A 185 114.85 23.19 -13.91
CA GLY A 185 114.11 22.10 -14.53
C GLY A 185 112.77 21.82 -13.84
N CYS A 186 112.48 20.54 -13.56
CA CYS A 186 111.20 20.12 -13.01
C CYS A 186 111.33 19.88 -11.50
N GLU A 187 111.22 20.95 -10.72
CA GLU A 187 111.57 21.01 -9.30
C GLU A 187 110.40 20.70 -8.37
N THR A 188 109.16 20.83 -8.83
CA THR A 188 107.97 20.79 -7.96
C THR A 188 107.14 19.51 -8.16
N PRO A 189 106.86 18.73 -7.11
CA PRO A 189 106.00 17.54 -7.19
C PRO A 189 104.52 17.91 -7.37
N LEU A 190 103.90 17.35 -8.42
CA LEU A 190 102.50 17.58 -8.82
C LEU A 190 101.50 16.61 -8.18
N ASN A 191 101.92 15.86 -7.16
CA ASN A 191 101.09 14.95 -6.37
C ASN A 191 100.87 15.48 -4.93
N THR A 192 101.03 16.78 -4.76
CA THR A 192 100.81 17.47 -3.48
C THR A 192 99.49 18.24 -3.52
N LEU A 193 98.85 18.42 -2.36
CA LEU A 193 97.58 19.17 -2.26
C LEU A 193 97.69 20.62 -2.77
N SER A 194 98.89 21.19 -2.90
CA SER A 194 99.08 22.56 -3.42
C SER A 194 99.42 22.63 -4.91
N ASN A 195 99.77 21.51 -5.55
CA ASN A 195 100.19 21.46 -6.97
C ASN A 195 99.58 20.26 -7.69
N CYS A 196 98.32 19.94 -7.41
CA CYS A 196 97.69 18.70 -7.84
C CYS A 196 97.45 18.67 -9.35
N GLY A 197 98.23 17.86 -10.07
CA GLY A 197 98.18 17.73 -11.54
C GLY A 197 98.83 18.88 -12.31
N SER A 198 98.91 20.08 -11.73
CA SER A 198 99.63 21.23 -12.28
C SER A 198 100.07 22.22 -11.20
N CYS A 199 101.03 23.07 -11.55
CA CYS A 199 101.58 24.11 -10.68
C CYS A 199 100.49 25.03 -10.12
N GLY A 200 100.46 25.19 -8.80
CA GLY A 200 99.50 26.04 -8.10
C GLY A 200 98.05 25.53 -8.08
N SER A 201 97.77 24.35 -8.63
CA SER A 201 96.46 23.73 -8.58
C SER A 201 96.21 23.15 -7.19
N THR A 202 95.56 23.92 -6.33
CA THR A 202 95.19 23.46 -4.99
C THR A 202 94.05 22.46 -5.05
N CYS A 203 94.22 21.32 -4.39
CA CYS A 203 93.18 20.33 -4.18
C CYS A 203 92.36 20.69 -2.94
N SER A 204 91.11 21.08 -3.16
CA SER A 204 90.17 21.49 -2.12
C SER A 204 88.78 21.06 -2.55
N LEU A 205 88.28 19.98 -1.96
CA LEU A 205 86.99 19.38 -2.30
C LEU A 205 85.99 19.69 -1.18
N ALA A 206 84.78 20.08 -1.55
CA ALA A 206 83.78 20.47 -0.57
C ALA A 206 83.37 19.28 0.30
N ASN A 207 83.38 19.47 1.64
CA ASN A 207 82.95 18.49 2.64
C ASN A 207 83.64 17.12 2.53
N ALA A 208 84.90 17.09 2.07
CA ALA A 208 85.64 15.87 1.83
C ALA A 208 87.07 15.99 2.37
N THR A 209 87.65 14.84 2.70
CA THR A 209 89.10 14.68 2.89
C THR A 209 89.72 14.32 1.55
N GLU A 210 90.70 15.09 1.11
CA GLU A 210 91.26 15.00 -0.23
C GLU A 210 92.59 14.23 -0.28
N ASP A 211 92.86 13.59 -1.42
CA ASP A 211 94.17 13.05 -1.79
C ASP A 211 94.56 13.50 -3.20
N CYS A 212 95.87 13.60 -3.43
CA CYS A 212 96.46 13.92 -4.73
C CYS A 212 97.62 12.97 -5.09
N SER A 213 97.76 11.84 -4.41
CA SER A 213 98.90 10.93 -4.63
C SER A 213 99.06 10.46 -6.09
N THR A 214 97.98 10.44 -6.86
CA THR A 214 97.91 10.05 -8.29
C THR A 214 98.05 11.20 -9.28
N GLY A 215 98.19 12.45 -8.81
CA GLY A 215 98.23 13.65 -9.66
C GLY A 215 96.87 14.16 -10.12
N SER A 216 95.79 13.67 -9.50
CA SER A 216 94.43 14.18 -9.64
C SER A 216 93.79 14.26 -8.27
N CYS A 217 92.91 15.22 -8.05
CA CYS A 217 92.16 15.35 -6.81
C CYS A 217 91.18 14.20 -6.66
N GLN A 218 91.23 13.51 -5.52
CA GLN A 218 90.35 12.39 -5.21
C GLN A 218 89.71 12.57 -3.84
N VAL A 219 88.46 12.12 -3.71
CA VAL A 219 87.78 12.01 -2.42
C VAL A 219 88.25 10.74 -1.71
N VAL A 220 88.90 10.90 -0.54
CA VAL A 220 89.28 9.75 0.31
C VAL A 220 88.11 9.33 1.20
N SER A 221 87.46 10.33 1.79
CA SER A 221 86.30 10.14 2.66
C SER A 221 85.52 11.44 2.78
N CYS A 222 84.22 11.35 2.96
CA CYS A 222 83.38 12.51 3.24
C CYS A 222 83.44 12.94 4.71
N ASP A 223 83.25 14.23 4.94
CA ASP A 223 82.97 14.76 6.27
C ASP A 223 81.70 14.13 6.85
N ALA A 224 81.59 14.14 8.18
CA ALA A 224 80.44 13.55 8.84
C ALA A 224 79.11 14.12 8.30
N ASN A 225 78.21 13.20 7.92
CA ASN A 225 76.89 13.47 7.35
C ASN A 225 76.86 14.01 5.93
N TYR A 226 77.99 14.03 5.23
CA TYR A 226 78.04 14.25 3.79
C TYR A 226 78.33 12.94 3.05
N ALA A 227 77.90 12.85 1.80
CA ALA A 227 78.18 11.71 0.93
C ALA A 227 78.43 12.17 -0.51
N ASP A 228 79.31 11.44 -1.20
CA ASP A 228 79.47 11.49 -2.66
C ASP A 228 78.41 10.58 -3.29
N CYS A 229 77.30 11.16 -3.72
CA CYS A 229 76.16 10.40 -4.21
C CYS A 229 76.19 10.18 -5.73
N ASN A 230 76.95 11.01 -6.45
CA ASN A 230 77.11 10.90 -7.89
C ASN A 230 78.38 10.12 -8.30
N GLY A 231 79.32 9.88 -7.37
CA GLY A 231 80.58 9.16 -7.58
C GLY A 231 81.68 9.98 -8.26
N THR A 232 81.59 11.30 -8.23
CA THR A 232 82.46 12.22 -8.97
C THR A 232 83.37 12.98 -8.02
N ASP A 233 84.67 12.72 -8.11
CA ASP A 233 85.66 13.36 -7.22
C ASP A 233 85.71 14.90 -7.35
N SER A 234 85.26 15.48 -8.47
CA SER A 234 85.50 16.90 -8.80
C SER A 234 84.63 17.91 -8.04
N ASP A 235 83.47 17.49 -7.52
CA ASP A 235 82.54 18.32 -6.74
C ASP A 235 82.50 17.97 -5.24
N GLY A 236 83.32 17.01 -4.82
CA GLY A 236 83.45 16.60 -3.42
C GLY A 236 82.25 15.79 -2.94
N CYS A 237 81.96 15.86 -1.64
CA CYS A 237 80.79 15.20 -1.06
C CYS A 237 79.61 16.18 -1.06
N GLU A 238 78.81 16.10 -2.11
CA GLU A 238 77.83 17.09 -2.52
C GLU A 238 76.50 16.98 -1.76
N ALA A 239 76.19 15.81 -1.20
CA ALA A 239 74.91 15.57 -0.54
C ALA A 239 75.01 15.69 0.98
N ASN A 240 74.22 16.59 1.58
CA ASN A 240 74.05 16.66 3.03
C ASN A 240 72.94 15.68 3.47
N LEU A 241 73.33 14.57 4.09
CA LEU A 241 72.41 13.50 4.48
C LEU A 241 71.43 13.90 5.59
N LEU A 242 71.59 15.05 6.27
CA LEU A 242 70.70 15.48 7.34
C LEU A 242 69.53 16.34 6.86
N SER A 243 69.68 17.02 5.73
CA SER A 243 68.74 18.04 5.27
C SER A 243 68.40 17.96 3.78
N ASP A 244 69.19 17.27 2.97
CA ASP A 244 68.88 17.08 1.56
C ASP A 244 67.70 16.11 1.41
N ILE A 245 66.60 16.61 0.86
CA ILE A 245 65.38 15.84 0.66
C ILE A 245 65.54 14.72 -0.36
N SER A 246 66.54 14.79 -1.25
CA SER A 246 66.80 13.78 -2.28
C SER A 246 67.75 12.68 -1.81
N ASN A 247 68.48 12.92 -0.71
CA ASN A 247 69.53 12.06 -0.16
C ASN A 247 69.41 11.91 1.36
N CYS A 248 68.18 11.82 1.89
CA CYS A 248 67.92 11.91 3.32
C CYS A 248 68.38 10.63 4.04
N GLY A 249 69.42 10.72 4.87
CA GLY A 249 70.01 9.59 5.60
C GLY A 249 70.96 8.70 4.78
N ALA A 250 70.75 8.61 3.46
CA ALA A 250 71.65 7.94 2.52
C ALA A 250 71.46 8.45 1.09
N CYS A 251 72.46 8.22 0.22
CA CYS A 251 72.38 8.57 -1.19
C CYS A 251 71.19 7.90 -1.89
N GLY A 252 70.42 8.69 -2.64
CA GLY A 252 69.24 8.24 -3.38
C GLY A 252 67.99 7.99 -2.52
N THR A 253 68.06 8.19 -1.19
CA THR A 253 66.88 8.13 -0.31
C THR A 253 66.09 9.43 -0.46
N THR A 254 65.28 9.49 -1.51
CA THR A 254 64.40 10.64 -1.76
C THR A 254 63.15 10.54 -0.90
N CYS A 255 62.89 11.56 -0.09
CA CYS A 255 61.62 11.70 0.61
C CYS A 255 60.54 12.12 -0.40
N THR A 256 59.57 11.23 -0.63
CA THR A 256 58.43 11.51 -1.52
C THR A 256 57.16 11.64 -0.70
N ASN A 257 56.28 12.57 -1.10
CA ASN A 257 54.97 12.75 -0.48
C ASN A 257 54.05 13.42 -1.48
N ALA A 258 53.20 12.61 -2.14
CA ALA A 258 52.29 13.10 -3.17
C ALA A 258 51.10 13.89 -2.60
N HIS A 259 50.76 13.68 -1.32
CA HIS A 259 49.59 14.22 -0.65
C HIS A 259 49.98 14.93 0.66
N GLY A 260 50.97 15.81 0.56
CA GLY A 260 51.45 16.61 1.66
C GLY A 260 52.79 17.29 1.35
N SER A 261 53.51 17.63 2.41
CA SER A 261 54.88 18.10 2.35
C SER A 261 55.78 17.21 3.20
N THR A 262 57.04 17.05 2.81
CA THR A 262 58.00 16.29 3.60
C THR A 262 59.27 17.09 3.74
N THR A 263 59.91 16.99 4.90
CA THR A 263 61.22 17.60 5.15
C THR A 263 62.22 16.51 5.53
N CYS A 264 63.49 16.69 5.16
CA CYS A 264 64.55 15.87 5.72
C CYS A 264 65.06 16.56 6.99
N SER A 265 64.90 15.90 8.14
CA SER A 265 65.37 16.41 9.42
C SER A 265 66.19 15.33 10.12
N SER A 266 67.44 15.66 10.43
CA SER A 266 68.38 14.74 11.10
C SER A 266 68.57 13.40 10.36
N GLY A 267 68.46 13.40 9.04
CA GLY A 267 68.63 12.21 8.19
C GLY A 267 67.45 11.25 8.19
N THR A 268 66.28 11.74 8.62
CA THR A 268 65.01 11.03 8.51
C THR A 268 63.99 11.89 7.79
N CYS A 269 63.22 11.29 6.89
CA CYS A 269 62.08 11.95 6.29
C CYS A 269 61.02 12.20 7.38
N VAL A 270 60.45 13.40 7.39
CA VAL A 270 59.38 13.80 8.31
C VAL A 270 58.21 14.31 7.46
N PRO A 271 57.22 13.45 7.15
CA PRO A 271 56.06 13.83 6.37
C PRO A 271 55.06 14.64 7.20
N THR A 272 54.41 15.59 6.54
CA THR A 272 53.24 16.35 7.02
C THR A 272 52.15 16.17 5.98
N CYS A 273 51.08 15.46 6.35
CA CYS A 273 50.01 15.09 5.44
C CYS A 273 49.02 16.22 5.19
N ASP A 274 48.51 16.29 3.97
CA ASP A 274 47.31 17.05 3.66
C ASP A 274 46.11 16.48 4.43
N PRO A 275 45.04 17.26 4.67
CA PRO A 275 43.83 16.75 5.29
C PRO A 275 43.31 15.49 4.58
N LEU A 276 42.90 14.49 5.37
CA LEU A 276 42.37 13.19 4.90
C LEU A 276 43.38 12.26 4.23
N TRP A 277 44.68 12.45 4.46
CA TRP A 277 45.74 11.50 4.08
C TRP A 277 46.61 11.15 5.29
N GLY A 278 47.13 9.93 5.33
CA GLY A 278 47.99 9.43 6.40
C GLY A 278 49.13 8.55 5.89
N ASP A 279 50.21 8.52 6.69
CA ASP A 279 51.31 7.55 6.62
C ASP A 279 50.88 6.31 7.44
N CYS A 280 50.28 5.33 6.77
CA CYS A 280 49.65 4.18 7.41
C CYS A 280 50.54 2.93 7.39
N ASP A 281 51.54 2.86 6.51
CA ASP A 281 52.58 1.83 6.55
C ASP A 281 53.73 2.17 7.52
N GLY A 282 53.79 3.43 8.00
CA GLY A 282 54.80 3.93 8.93
C GLY A 282 56.14 4.18 8.26
N ASN A 283 56.18 4.22 6.92
CA ASN A 283 57.38 4.48 6.16
C ASN A 283 57.44 5.96 5.74
N PRO A 284 58.27 6.76 6.41
CA PRO A 284 58.31 8.20 6.16
C PRO A 284 58.86 8.57 4.77
N ASN A 285 59.40 7.62 4.00
CA ASN A 285 60.00 7.87 2.68
C ASN A 285 58.97 7.98 1.54
N ASN A 286 57.81 7.32 1.66
CA ASN A 286 56.69 7.42 0.70
C ASN A 286 55.57 8.36 1.19
N GLY A 287 55.70 8.91 2.40
CA GLY A 287 54.94 10.06 2.84
C GLY A 287 53.52 9.70 3.25
N CYS A 288 52.52 10.39 2.69
CA CYS A 288 51.12 10.20 3.05
C CYS A 288 50.42 9.47 1.90
N GLU A 289 50.57 8.15 1.89
CA GLU A 289 50.17 7.27 0.79
C GLU A 289 48.74 6.76 0.88
N THR A 290 48.12 6.85 2.06
CA THR A 290 46.82 6.23 2.32
C THR A 290 45.71 7.28 2.49
N PRO A 291 44.63 7.22 1.69
CA PRO A 291 43.47 8.09 1.87
C PRO A 291 42.65 7.67 3.10
N LEU A 292 42.42 8.62 4.02
CA LEU A 292 41.67 8.43 5.27
C LEU A 292 40.15 8.51 5.10
N THR A 293 39.67 8.34 3.88
CA THR A 293 38.25 8.33 3.49
C THR A 293 37.76 6.93 3.11
N THR A 294 38.62 5.93 3.26
CA THR A 294 38.28 4.53 3.02
C THR A 294 37.65 3.90 4.26
N LEU A 295 36.89 2.82 4.07
CA LEU A 295 36.25 2.11 5.18
C LEU A 295 37.26 1.42 6.11
N SER A 296 38.51 1.17 5.68
CA SER A 296 39.56 0.55 6.51
C SER A 296 40.35 1.57 7.34
N ASP A 297 40.38 2.84 6.92
CA ASP A 297 41.30 3.86 7.45
C ASP A 297 40.56 5.18 7.73
N CYS A 298 39.35 5.08 8.28
CA CYS A 298 38.43 6.20 8.36
C CYS A 298 38.84 7.22 9.43
N GLY A 299 39.30 8.40 9.00
CA GLY A 299 39.77 9.48 9.88
C GLY A 299 41.15 9.25 10.50
N SER A 300 41.60 8.01 10.62
CA SER A 300 42.99 7.67 10.94
C SER A 300 43.35 6.25 10.51
N CYS A 301 44.65 6.00 10.32
CA CYS A 301 45.18 4.72 9.87
C CYS A 301 44.68 3.54 10.71
N GLY A 302 44.24 2.46 10.03
CA GLY A 302 43.74 1.24 10.66
C GLY A 302 42.42 1.38 11.41
N THR A 303 41.77 2.54 11.35
CA THR A 303 40.46 2.75 11.97
C THR A 303 39.36 2.29 11.02
N ALA A 304 38.97 1.03 11.15
CA ALA A 304 37.86 0.49 10.38
C ALA A 304 36.55 1.19 10.77
N CYS A 305 35.83 1.70 9.77
CA CYS A 305 34.49 2.24 9.90
C CYS A 305 33.50 1.07 9.85
N VAL A 306 33.09 0.62 11.03
CA VAL A 306 32.14 -0.49 11.21
C VAL A 306 31.04 0.01 12.14
N LEU A 307 29.83 0.17 11.60
CA LEU A 307 28.67 0.63 12.35
C LEU A 307 27.65 -0.50 12.41
N ALA A 308 27.10 -0.75 13.60
CA ALA A 308 26.17 -1.87 13.78
C ALA A 308 24.87 -1.63 12.97
N ASN A 309 24.49 -2.63 12.16
CA ASN A 309 23.26 -2.64 11.35
C ASN A 309 23.13 -1.46 10.38
N ALA A 310 24.25 -0.95 9.86
CA ALA A 310 24.28 0.17 8.93
C ALA A 310 25.25 -0.11 7.78
N SER A 311 24.95 0.49 6.62
CA SER A 311 25.91 0.71 5.56
C SER A 311 26.68 1.99 5.84
N GLU A 312 28.00 1.89 5.86
CA GLU A 312 28.89 2.96 6.31
C GLU A 312 29.33 3.89 5.17
N ASP A 313 29.57 5.15 5.49
CA ASP A 313 30.30 6.10 4.63
C ASP A 313 31.45 6.73 5.42
N CYS A 314 32.55 7.02 4.72
CA CYS A 314 33.71 7.72 5.26
C CYS A 314 34.22 8.84 4.32
N SER A 315 33.41 9.29 3.37
CA SER A 315 33.81 10.29 2.37
C SER A 315 34.39 11.60 2.96
N ALA A 316 34.00 11.98 4.20
CA ALA A 316 34.48 13.17 4.90
C ALA A 316 35.58 12.90 5.95
N GLY A 317 36.09 11.67 6.06
CA GLY A 317 37.06 11.27 7.10
C GLY A 317 36.46 11.09 8.50
N THR A 318 35.13 11.07 8.59
CA THR A 318 34.38 10.69 9.77
C THR A 318 33.46 9.55 9.38
N CYS A 319 33.42 8.50 10.21
CA CYS A 319 32.57 7.35 10.00
C CYS A 319 31.11 7.78 10.25
N THR A 320 30.30 7.78 9.19
CA THR A 320 28.90 8.22 9.22
C THR A 320 27.98 7.13 8.68
N ILE A 321 26.70 7.19 9.04
CA ILE A 321 25.70 6.27 8.51
C ILE A 321 25.30 6.72 7.10
N SER A 322 25.57 5.88 6.08
CA SER A 322 25.04 6.11 4.73
C SER A 322 23.56 5.74 4.64
N SER A 323 23.24 4.55 5.16
CA SER A 323 21.87 4.04 5.27
C SER A 323 21.81 2.92 6.30
N CYS A 324 20.71 2.80 7.04
CA CYS A 324 20.48 1.65 7.90
C CYS A 324 20.17 0.37 7.10
N ASP A 325 20.56 -0.78 7.65
CA ASP A 325 20.12 -2.08 7.16
C ASP A 325 18.59 -2.19 7.26
N ALA A 326 18.00 -3.00 6.38
CA ALA A 326 16.56 -3.19 6.37
C ALA A 326 16.03 -3.67 7.74
N GLY A 327 15.09 -2.93 8.32
CA GLY A 327 14.51 -3.23 9.63
C GLY A 327 15.26 -2.60 10.82
N PHE A 328 16.22 -1.71 10.57
CA PHE A 328 16.89 -0.91 11.60
C PHE A 328 16.77 0.59 11.31
N ALA A 329 16.85 1.41 12.37
CA ALA A 329 16.86 2.87 12.27
C ALA A 329 17.77 3.48 13.34
N ASP A 330 18.39 4.61 12.98
CA ASP A 330 19.07 5.52 13.91
C ASP A 330 18.03 6.43 14.57
N CYS A 331 17.76 6.20 15.86
CA CYS A 331 16.69 6.88 16.58
C CYS A 331 17.20 7.96 17.53
N ASN A 332 18.47 7.92 17.91
CA ASN A 332 19.11 8.94 18.74
C ASN A 332 19.79 10.04 17.88
N GLY A 333 19.99 9.80 16.58
CA GLY A 333 20.66 10.70 15.64
C GLY A 333 22.18 10.74 15.82
N ILE A 334 22.78 9.67 16.36
CA ILE A 334 24.19 9.58 16.69
C ILE A 334 24.82 8.46 15.86
N ASP A 335 25.53 8.83 14.81
CA ASP A 335 26.18 7.88 13.90
C ASP A 335 27.10 6.87 14.59
N SER A 336 27.70 7.22 15.73
CA SER A 336 28.74 6.42 16.40
C SER A 336 28.26 5.10 17.03
N ASP A 337 26.97 4.95 17.33
CA ASP A 337 26.40 3.67 17.81
C ASP A 337 25.58 2.90 16.76
N GLY A 338 25.62 3.36 15.51
CA GLY A 338 25.00 2.69 14.35
C GLY A 338 23.49 2.83 14.31
N CYS A 339 22.80 1.93 13.59
CA CYS A 339 21.34 1.88 13.58
C CYS A 339 20.86 0.95 14.69
N GLU A 340 20.69 1.53 15.86
CA GLU A 340 20.60 0.88 17.16
C GLU A 340 19.21 0.33 17.49
N LYS A 341 18.17 0.73 16.76
CA LYS A 341 16.80 0.24 16.98
C LYS A 341 16.33 -0.65 15.85
N ASN A 342 15.97 -1.88 16.20
CA ASN A 342 15.33 -2.81 15.28
C ASN A 342 13.86 -2.44 15.10
N THR A 343 13.54 -1.71 14.03
CA THR A 343 12.16 -1.30 13.72
C THR A 343 11.27 -2.45 13.26
N SER A 344 11.84 -3.63 12.97
CA SER A 344 11.06 -4.80 12.56
C SER A 344 10.51 -5.65 13.73
N THR A 345 11.14 -5.58 14.91
CA THR A 345 10.79 -6.41 16.07
C THR A 345 10.74 -5.68 17.42
N ASP A 346 11.32 -4.48 17.56
CA ASP A 346 11.25 -3.71 18.81
C ASP A 346 9.87 -3.09 18.99
N VAL A 347 9.19 -3.47 20.07
CA VAL A 347 7.85 -2.99 20.40
C VAL A 347 7.81 -1.48 20.69
N ASN A 348 8.94 -0.85 21.01
CA ASN A 348 9.02 0.58 21.30
C ASN A 348 9.43 1.44 20.09
N ASN A 349 9.80 0.81 18.96
CA ASN A 349 10.28 1.49 17.75
C ASN A 349 9.72 0.84 16.47
N CYS A 350 8.50 0.33 16.52
CA CYS A 350 7.95 -0.54 15.49
C CYS A 350 7.60 0.23 14.20
N GLY A 351 8.25 -0.09 13.10
CA GLY A 351 8.10 0.58 11.80
C GLY A 351 8.86 1.91 11.70
N SER A 352 8.96 2.67 12.79
CA SER A 352 9.79 3.88 12.87
C SER A 352 10.20 4.21 14.31
N CYS A 353 11.22 5.07 14.45
CA CYS A 353 11.72 5.55 15.73
C CYS A 353 10.61 6.17 16.60
N GLY A 354 10.53 5.73 17.86
CA GLY A 354 9.54 6.22 18.82
C GLY A 354 8.11 5.73 18.59
N THR A 355 7.86 4.88 17.60
CA THR A 355 6.56 4.24 17.41
C THR A 355 6.41 3.10 18.40
N VAL A 356 5.84 3.42 19.56
CA VAL A 356 5.57 2.44 20.60
C VAL A 356 4.25 1.74 20.31
N CYS A 357 4.29 0.41 20.15
CA CYS A 357 3.09 -0.41 20.21
C CYS A 357 2.65 -0.47 21.67
N THR A 358 1.58 0.25 21.99
CA THR A 358 0.94 0.19 23.30
C THR A 358 -0.28 -0.71 23.21
N ASN A 359 -0.48 -1.56 24.22
CA ASN A 359 -1.68 -2.36 24.35
C ASN A 359 -2.04 -2.46 25.83
N ALA A 360 -3.07 -1.72 26.25
CA ALA A 360 -3.49 -1.67 27.64
C ALA A 360 -4.25 -2.94 28.08
N HIS A 361 -4.85 -3.66 27.13
CA HIS A 361 -5.78 -4.78 27.38
C HIS A 361 -5.46 -5.97 26.45
N GLY A 362 -4.20 -6.35 26.41
CA GLY A 362 -3.72 -7.50 25.64
C GLY A 362 -2.20 -7.59 25.59
N THR A 363 -1.72 -8.38 24.63
CA THR A 363 -0.29 -8.45 24.30
C THR A 363 -0.06 -7.83 22.93
N THR A 364 1.12 -7.27 22.69
CA THR A 364 1.46 -6.74 21.37
C THR A 364 2.89 -7.09 21.03
N GLN A 365 3.12 -7.38 19.75
CA GLN A 365 4.43 -7.67 19.20
C GLN A 365 4.62 -6.84 17.94
N CYS A 366 5.85 -6.42 17.70
CA CYS A 366 6.24 -5.83 16.43
C CYS A 366 6.66 -6.95 15.48
N LEU A 367 5.99 -7.08 14.35
CA LEU A 367 6.32 -8.09 13.34
C LEU A 367 6.42 -7.40 11.97
N ASN A 368 7.60 -7.50 11.34
CA ASN A 368 7.89 -6.86 10.05
C ASN A 368 7.63 -5.34 10.04
N GLY A 369 7.83 -4.66 11.17
CA GLY A 369 7.66 -3.22 11.29
C GLY A 369 6.21 -2.75 11.35
N SER A 370 5.29 -3.63 11.72
CA SER A 370 3.92 -3.27 12.08
C SER A 370 3.55 -3.87 13.43
N CYS A 371 2.87 -3.08 14.25
CA CYS A 371 2.30 -3.57 15.49
C CYS A 371 1.23 -4.62 15.17
N THR A 372 1.23 -5.72 15.91
CA THR A 372 0.21 -6.77 15.79
C THR A 372 -0.38 -7.03 17.17
N PRO A 373 -1.42 -6.28 17.56
CA PRO A 373 -2.06 -6.45 18.86
C PRO A 373 -2.85 -7.77 18.90
N SER A 374 -2.72 -8.50 20.00
CA SER A 374 -3.56 -9.64 20.37
C SER A 374 -4.36 -9.24 21.61
N CYS A 375 -5.66 -9.00 21.43
CA CYS A 375 -6.52 -8.51 22.49
C CYS A 375 -6.89 -9.59 23.51
N ASP A 376 -6.99 -9.19 24.77
CA ASP A 376 -7.66 -9.98 25.78
C ASP A 376 -9.15 -10.14 25.39
N PRO A 377 -9.83 -11.20 25.88
CA PRO A 377 -11.26 -11.38 25.60
C PRO A 377 -12.07 -10.11 25.93
N LEU A 378 -13.00 -9.74 25.03
CA LEU A 378 -13.88 -8.56 25.13
C LEU A 378 -13.22 -7.19 24.96
N TRP A 379 -12.03 -7.13 24.36
CA TRP A 379 -11.39 -5.90 23.90
C TRP A 379 -11.01 -6.00 22.42
N GLY A 380 -11.02 -4.88 21.70
CA GLY A 380 -10.71 -4.84 20.26
C GLY A 380 -10.04 -3.53 19.84
N ASP A 381 -9.34 -3.61 18.69
CA ASP A 381 -8.79 -2.48 17.93
C ASP A 381 -9.90 -1.92 17.04
N CYS A 382 -10.59 -0.88 17.52
CA CYS A 382 -11.80 -0.35 16.88
C CYS A 382 -11.56 0.92 16.07
N ASP A 383 -10.43 1.61 16.27
CA ASP A 383 -10.00 2.69 15.39
C ASP A 383 -9.12 2.19 14.21
N GLY A 384 -8.72 0.92 14.24
CA GLY A 384 -7.89 0.27 13.23
C GLY A 384 -6.41 0.65 13.35
N ASN A 385 -6.02 1.28 14.44
CA ASN A 385 -4.67 1.70 14.71
C ASN A 385 -3.97 0.66 15.60
N ALA A 386 -3.23 -0.23 14.95
CA ALA A 386 -2.47 -1.25 15.66
C ALA A 386 -1.46 -0.72 16.72
N ASN A 387 -1.13 0.58 16.72
CA ASN A 387 -0.19 1.20 17.65
C ASN A 387 -0.76 1.48 19.06
N ASN A 388 -2.07 1.73 19.20
CA ASN A 388 -2.73 1.89 20.51
C ASN A 388 -3.53 0.65 20.95
N GLY A 389 -3.62 -0.35 20.07
CA GLY A 389 -3.78 -1.75 20.45
C GLY A 389 -5.23 -2.16 20.63
N CYS A 390 -5.62 -2.53 21.85
CA CYS A 390 -6.97 -2.99 22.17
C CYS A 390 -7.61 -1.97 23.10
N GLU A 391 -7.90 -0.81 22.54
CA GLU A 391 -8.29 0.42 23.23
C GLU A 391 -9.79 0.49 23.51
N ALA A 392 -10.59 -0.31 22.82
CA ALA A 392 -12.04 -0.28 22.93
C ALA A 392 -12.60 -1.54 23.61
N SER A 393 -13.45 -1.30 24.60
CA SER A 393 -14.22 -2.36 25.25
C SER A 393 -15.35 -2.84 24.34
N LEU A 394 -15.37 -4.15 24.10
CA LEU A 394 -16.39 -4.82 23.27
C LEU A 394 -17.69 -5.12 24.05
N THR A 395 -17.83 -4.57 25.25
CA THR A 395 -19.07 -4.64 26.06
C THR A 395 -19.86 -3.35 26.03
N THR A 396 -19.50 -2.43 25.13
CA THR A 396 -20.18 -1.15 24.93
C THR A 396 -21.23 -1.26 23.84
N LEU A 397 -22.31 -0.46 23.93
CA LEU A 397 -23.40 -0.48 22.92
C LEU A 397 -22.93 -0.16 21.49
N GLY A 398 -21.79 0.51 21.34
CA GLY A 398 -21.21 0.85 20.04
C GLY A 398 -20.22 -0.17 19.45
N ASN A 399 -19.79 -1.17 20.24
CA ASN A 399 -18.76 -2.14 19.85
C ASN A 399 -19.08 -3.55 20.35
N CYS A 400 -20.35 -3.94 20.33
CA CYS A 400 -20.81 -5.13 21.02
C CYS A 400 -20.34 -6.44 20.36
N GLY A 401 -19.39 -7.11 21.01
CA GLY A 401 -18.78 -8.35 20.51
C GLY A 401 -17.76 -8.17 19.38
N ALA A 402 -17.84 -7.08 18.63
CA ALA A 402 -16.83 -6.64 17.69
C ALA A 402 -16.92 -5.12 17.45
N CYS A 403 -15.84 -4.55 16.91
CA CYS A 403 -15.73 -3.12 16.65
C CYS A 403 -16.79 -2.61 15.69
N GLY A 404 -17.43 -1.49 16.04
CA GLY A 404 -18.51 -0.88 15.26
C GLY A 404 -19.81 -1.68 15.19
N VAL A 405 -19.90 -2.83 15.88
CA VAL A 405 -21.15 -3.58 16.00
C VAL A 405 -22.02 -2.87 17.02
N THR A 406 -22.92 -2.04 16.53
CA THR A 406 -23.94 -1.40 17.35
C THR A 406 -25.08 -2.37 17.62
N CYS A 407 -25.54 -2.48 18.86
CA CYS A 407 -26.80 -3.15 19.13
C CYS A 407 -27.93 -2.21 18.70
N ASP A 408 -28.64 -2.61 17.65
CA ASP A 408 -29.86 -1.96 17.16
C ASP A 408 -30.95 -3.05 17.14
N LEU A 409 -31.41 -3.42 18.33
CA LEU A 409 -32.43 -4.45 18.49
C LEU A 409 -33.80 -3.79 18.37
N ALA A 410 -34.55 -4.20 17.36
CA ALA A 410 -35.85 -3.59 17.06
C ALA A 410 -36.77 -3.61 18.29
N ASN A 411 -37.29 -2.43 18.64
CA ASN A 411 -38.23 -2.22 19.75
C ASN A 411 -37.76 -2.70 21.14
N ALA A 412 -36.44 -2.75 21.38
CA ALA A 412 -35.86 -3.19 22.65
C ALA A 412 -34.86 -2.16 23.19
N ALA A 413 -34.74 -2.09 24.52
CA ALA A 413 -33.58 -1.49 25.17
C ALA A 413 -32.46 -2.54 25.23
N GLU A 414 -31.27 -2.19 24.75
CA GLU A 414 -30.18 -3.12 24.53
C GLU A 414 -29.17 -3.14 25.68
N SER A 415 -28.52 -4.29 25.88
CA SER A 415 -27.38 -4.45 26.78
C SER A 415 -26.27 -5.24 26.09
N CYS A 416 -25.01 -4.98 26.46
CA CYS A 416 -23.85 -5.65 25.88
C CYS A 416 -22.83 -6.12 26.94
N SER A 417 -23.26 -6.36 28.19
CA SER A 417 -22.34 -6.66 29.28
C SER A 417 -21.47 -7.93 29.09
N THR A 418 -21.85 -8.83 28.19
CA THR A 418 -21.14 -10.08 27.89
C THR A 418 -20.50 -10.12 26.51
N GLY A 419 -20.49 -9.01 25.77
CA GLY A 419 -20.00 -8.96 24.37
C GLY A 419 -20.95 -9.57 23.35
N VAL A 420 -22.22 -9.72 23.69
CA VAL A 420 -23.30 -10.12 22.79
C VAL A 420 -24.45 -9.15 23.03
N CYS A 421 -25.16 -8.74 21.97
CA CYS A 421 -26.35 -7.91 22.12
C CYS A 421 -27.45 -8.74 22.78
N LEU A 422 -27.89 -8.27 23.94
CA LEU A 422 -28.96 -8.87 24.74
C LEU A 422 -30.10 -7.88 24.87
N ILE A 423 -31.33 -8.40 24.93
CA ILE A 423 -32.50 -7.60 25.25
C ILE A 423 -32.48 -7.30 26.75
N SER A 424 -32.31 -6.03 27.13
CA SER A 424 -32.46 -5.60 28.53
C SER A 424 -33.93 -5.48 28.93
N SER A 425 -34.76 -4.98 28.02
CA SER A 425 -36.21 -4.86 28.19
C SER A 425 -36.87 -4.47 26.87
N CYS A 426 -38.07 -5.01 26.58
CA CYS A 426 -38.86 -4.54 25.44
C CYS A 426 -39.46 -3.16 25.67
N PHE A 427 -39.59 -2.36 24.60
CA PHE A 427 -40.38 -1.15 24.64
C PHE A 427 -41.85 -1.47 24.82
N SER A 428 -42.59 -0.57 25.47
CA SER A 428 -44.01 -0.76 25.79
C SER A 428 -44.82 -1.17 24.54
N GLY A 429 -45.53 -2.29 24.63
CA GLY A 429 -46.36 -2.81 23.54
C GLY A 429 -45.68 -3.84 22.64
N TYR A 430 -44.40 -4.15 22.86
CA TYR A 430 -43.66 -5.18 22.12
C TYR A 430 -43.18 -6.29 23.06
N GLY A 431 -43.07 -7.50 22.55
CA GLY A 431 -42.56 -8.67 23.28
C GLY A 431 -41.59 -9.49 22.44
N ASP A 432 -40.64 -10.13 23.12
CA ASP A 432 -39.79 -11.20 22.59
C ASP A 432 -40.52 -12.53 22.81
N CYS A 433 -41.21 -13.00 21.79
CA CYS A 433 -42.10 -14.15 21.88
C CYS A 433 -41.46 -15.44 21.34
N ASP A 434 -40.35 -15.35 20.62
CA ASP A 434 -39.55 -16.50 20.18
C ASP A 434 -38.35 -16.80 21.10
N GLY A 435 -37.99 -15.88 21.99
CA GLY A 435 -36.92 -15.99 22.97
C GLY A 435 -35.52 -15.81 22.38
N LEU A 436 -35.41 -15.21 21.19
CA LEU A 436 -34.15 -15.01 20.48
C LEU A 436 -33.75 -13.54 20.53
N ASP A 437 -32.82 -13.20 21.43
CA ASP A 437 -32.25 -11.85 21.57
C ASP A 437 -31.80 -11.18 20.25
N SER A 438 -31.47 -11.99 19.23
CA SER A 438 -30.92 -11.56 17.94
C SER A 438 -31.86 -10.78 17.00
N ASN A 439 -33.18 -10.87 17.17
CA ASN A 439 -34.15 -10.14 16.32
C ASN A 439 -34.95 -9.07 17.08
N GLY A 440 -34.63 -8.84 18.35
CA GLY A 440 -35.24 -7.79 19.18
C GLY A 440 -36.58 -8.20 19.78
N CYS A 441 -37.41 -7.23 20.16
CA CYS A 441 -38.78 -7.49 20.60
C CYS A 441 -39.69 -7.37 19.37
N GLU A 442 -39.74 -8.47 18.63
CA GLU A 442 -40.24 -8.59 17.27
C GLU A 442 -41.76 -8.58 17.17
N THR A 443 -42.46 -8.89 18.27
CA THR A 443 -43.90 -9.08 18.27
C THR A 443 -44.62 -7.85 18.82
N ASP A 444 -45.46 -7.19 18.01
CA ASP A 444 -46.34 -6.11 18.46
C ASP A 444 -47.56 -6.70 19.19
N LEU A 445 -47.49 -6.67 20.53
CA LEU A 445 -48.53 -7.18 21.41
C LEU A 445 -49.84 -6.39 21.32
N ASN A 446 -49.86 -5.23 20.64
CA ASN A 446 -51.09 -4.45 20.46
C ASN A 446 -51.93 -4.88 19.27
N THR A 447 -51.33 -5.57 18.30
CA THR A 447 -51.96 -5.87 17.01
C THR A 447 -51.83 -7.34 16.58
N ASP A 448 -50.86 -8.08 17.11
CA ASP A 448 -50.70 -9.50 16.82
C ASP A 448 -51.77 -10.34 17.53
N VAL A 449 -52.60 -11.00 16.73
CA VAL A 449 -53.68 -11.88 17.17
C VAL A 449 -53.15 -13.13 17.88
N ALA A 450 -51.93 -13.58 17.60
CA ALA A 450 -51.32 -14.74 18.24
C ALA A 450 -50.67 -14.42 19.61
N ASN A 451 -50.44 -13.15 19.91
CA ASN A 451 -49.67 -12.68 21.07
C ASN A 451 -50.30 -11.44 21.73
N CYS A 452 -51.63 -11.39 21.79
CA CYS A 452 -52.35 -10.17 22.12
C CYS A 452 -52.21 -9.81 23.61
N GLY A 453 -51.54 -8.70 23.92
CA GLY A 453 -51.28 -8.22 25.28
C GLY A 453 -50.13 -8.94 26.02
N ALA A 454 -49.77 -10.16 25.61
CA ALA A 454 -48.63 -10.92 26.10
C ALA A 454 -48.23 -12.03 25.11
N CYS A 455 -46.97 -12.43 25.12
CA CYS A 455 -46.50 -13.54 24.30
C CYS A 455 -47.29 -14.83 24.59
N ASN A 456 -47.61 -15.57 23.53
CA ASN A 456 -48.45 -16.78 23.54
C ASN A 456 -49.90 -16.57 24.00
N ASN A 457 -50.38 -15.33 24.13
CA ASN A 457 -51.78 -15.04 24.43
C ASN A 457 -52.59 -14.91 23.12
N ALA A 458 -52.80 -16.04 22.44
CA ALA A 458 -53.49 -16.07 21.17
C ALA A 458 -55.00 -15.86 21.35
N CYS A 459 -55.56 -14.87 20.67
CA CYS A 459 -57.01 -14.71 20.57
C CYS A 459 -57.57 -15.83 19.70
N THR A 460 -58.35 -16.72 20.29
CA THR A 460 -59.02 -17.80 19.59
C THR A 460 -60.48 -17.43 19.37
N ASN A 461 -60.95 -17.54 18.12
CA ASN A 461 -62.36 -17.32 17.80
C ASN A 461 -62.76 -18.27 16.67
N SER A 462 -63.18 -19.46 17.06
CA SER A 462 -63.52 -20.57 16.16
C SER A 462 -64.83 -20.33 15.38
N HIS A 463 -65.69 -19.41 15.83
CA HIS A 463 -66.98 -19.10 15.22
C HIS A 463 -67.17 -17.60 14.92
N GLY A 464 -66.08 -16.94 14.51
CA GLY A 464 -66.08 -15.52 14.16
C GLY A 464 -64.72 -15.05 13.64
N THR A 465 -64.52 -13.73 13.66
CA THR A 465 -63.21 -13.12 13.41
C THR A 465 -62.79 -12.37 14.66
N THR A 466 -61.52 -12.44 15.05
CA THR A 466 -61.02 -11.71 16.22
C THR A 466 -59.83 -10.84 15.82
N ARG A 467 -59.70 -9.68 16.45
CA ARG A 467 -58.57 -8.77 16.23
C ARG A 467 -57.93 -8.42 17.57
N CYS A 468 -56.62 -8.26 17.58
CA CYS A 468 -55.96 -7.65 18.72
C CYS A 468 -56.00 -6.12 18.56
N THR A 469 -56.56 -5.42 19.54
CA THR A 469 -56.58 -3.96 19.58
C THR A 469 -56.07 -3.49 20.92
N SER A 470 -54.96 -2.74 20.94
CA SER A 470 -54.34 -2.20 22.16
C SER A 470 -54.01 -3.26 23.23
N GLY A 471 -53.66 -4.47 22.80
CA GLY A 471 -53.30 -5.56 23.71
C GLY A 471 -54.49 -6.32 24.30
N THR A 472 -55.68 -6.11 23.75
CA THR A 472 -56.90 -6.85 24.13
C THR A 472 -57.55 -7.50 22.91
N CYS A 473 -58.00 -8.74 23.06
CA CYS A 473 -58.77 -9.44 22.03
C CYS A 473 -60.14 -8.76 21.85
N ASP A 474 -60.56 -8.59 20.60
CA ASP A 474 -61.84 -7.99 20.22
C ASP A 474 -62.56 -8.94 19.23
N PRO A 475 -63.38 -9.87 19.75
CA PRO A 475 -64.06 -10.87 18.93
C PRO A 475 -65.33 -10.30 18.27
N THR A 476 -65.46 -10.51 16.96
CA THR A 476 -66.69 -10.28 16.19
C THR A 476 -67.32 -11.63 15.84
N CYS A 477 -68.50 -11.93 16.39
CA CYS A 477 -69.15 -13.23 16.20
C CYS A 477 -69.84 -13.38 14.85
N ALA A 478 -69.77 -14.58 14.28
CA ALA A 478 -70.63 -14.95 13.16
C ALA A 478 -72.10 -14.99 13.60
N SER A 479 -73.03 -14.89 12.63
CA SER A 479 -74.46 -14.98 12.91
C SER A 479 -74.80 -16.24 13.73
N LEU A 480 -75.65 -16.08 14.76
CA LEU A 480 -76.07 -17.15 15.69
C LEU A 480 -75.00 -17.66 16.67
N TRP A 481 -73.92 -16.91 16.89
CA TRP A 481 -72.95 -17.19 17.94
C TRP A 481 -72.73 -15.93 18.79
N GLY A 482 -72.49 -16.12 20.09
CA GLY A 482 -72.27 -15.04 21.04
C GLY A 482 -71.15 -15.39 22.03
N ASN A 483 -70.54 -14.33 22.57
CA ASN A 483 -69.65 -14.39 23.71
C ASN A 483 -70.49 -14.22 24.99
N CYS A 484 -70.85 -15.32 25.63
CA CYS A 484 -71.82 -15.33 26.72
C CYS A 484 -71.18 -15.40 28.11
N ASP A 485 -69.88 -15.71 28.23
CA ASP A 485 -69.12 -15.64 29.47
C ASP A 485 -68.36 -14.30 29.65
N GLY A 486 -68.24 -13.51 28.59
CA GLY A 486 -67.58 -12.22 28.57
C GLY A 486 -66.06 -12.30 28.43
N ASP A 487 -65.49 -13.48 28.12
CA ASP A 487 -64.05 -13.64 27.92
C ASP A 487 -63.69 -13.37 26.44
N PRO A 488 -62.98 -12.27 26.14
CA PRO A 488 -62.64 -11.95 24.75
C PRO A 488 -61.59 -12.89 24.13
N VAL A 489 -60.93 -13.75 24.92
CA VAL A 489 -59.81 -14.60 24.49
C VAL A 489 -60.26 -15.86 23.75
N ASP A 490 -61.36 -16.50 24.16
CA ASP A 490 -61.94 -17.68 23.50
C ASP A 490 -63.15 -17.35 22.61
N GLY A 491 -63.55 -16.08 22.59
CA GLY A 491 -64.20 -15.48 21.44
C GLY A 491 -65.71 -15.69 21.42
N CYS A 492 -66.21 -16.49 20.48
CA CYS A 492 -67.65 -16.68 20.25
C CYS A 492 -67.98 -18.16 20.42
N GLU A 493 -68.18 -18.55 21.65
CA GLU A 493 -68.21 -19.93 22.14
C GLU A 493 -69.63 -20.49 22.29
N THR A 494 -70.64 -19.61 22.38
CA THR A 494 -72.01 -20.03 22.69
C THR A 494 -72.94 -19.92 21.48
N PRO A 495 -73.62 -21.02 21.09
CA PRO A 495 -74.61 -21.00 20.00
C PRO A 495 -75.93 -20.34 20.43
N LEU A 496 -76.37 -19.34 19.67
CA LEU A 496 -77.57 -18.52 19.91
C LEU A 496 -78.86 -19.07 19.27
N ASN A 497 -78.84 -20.33 18.83
CA ASN A 497 -79.99 -21.05 18.26
C ASN A 497 -80.43 -22.21 19.16
N THR A 498 -80.13 -22.10 20.46
CA THR A 498 -80.52 -23.08 21.48
C THR A 498 -81.67 -22.53 22.31
N LEU A 499 -82.50 -23.40 22.89
CA LEU A 499 -83.65 -22.98 23.71
C LEU A 499 -83.24 -22.14 24.94
N SER A 500 -81.99 -22.21 25.38
CA SER A 500 -81.46 -21.45 26.52
C SER A 500 -80.78 -20.12 26.13
N ASN A 501 -80.43 -19.93 24.85
CA ASN A 501 -79.73 -18.74 24.34
C ASN A 501 -80.34 -18.29 23.01
N CYS A 502 -81.66 -18.15 22.96
CA CYS A 502 -82.40 -17.92 21.73
C CYS A 502 -82.33 -16.47 21.27
N GLY A 503 -81.46 -16.19 20.29
CA GLY A 503 -81.23 -14.86 19.72
C GLY A 503 -80.27 -13.96 20.52
N SER A 504 -80.04 -14.26 21.80
CA SER A 504 -79.02 -13.62 22.64
C SER A 504 -78.63 -14.51 23.83
N CYS A 505 -77.48 -14.20 24.44
CA CYS A 505 -76.96 -14.91 25.61
C CYS A 505 -77.97 -14.90 26.76
N GLY A 506 -78.28 -16.08 27.30
CA GLY A 506 -79.19 -16.26 28.43
C GLY A 506 -80.68 -16.05 28.14
N GLN A 507 -81.05 -15.78 26.87
CA GLN A 507 -82.44 -15.61 26.50
C GLN A 507 -83.13 -16.96 26.30
N ALA A 508 -83.87 -17.42 27.30
CA ALA A 508 -84.64 -18.65 27.18
C ALA A 508 -85.88 -18.46 26.27
N CYS A 509 -86.12 -19.42 25.38
CA CYS A 509 -87.34 -19.51 24.58
C CYS A 509 -88.35 -20.39 25.33
N ASN A 510 -89.43 -19.76 25.82
CA ASN A 510 -90.47 -20.42 26.60
C ASN A 510 -91.82 -19.83 26.18
N LEU A 511 -92.61 -20.60 25.45
CA LEU A 511 -93.87 -20.15 24.86
C LEU A 511 -95.04 -20.86 25.54
N ALA A 512 -96.03 -20.08 25.97
CA ALA A 512 -97.16 -20.63 26.72
C ALA A 512 -97.97 -21.61 25.84
N ASN A 513 -98.21 -22.81 26.37
CA ASN A 513 -99.02 -23.86 25.73
C ASN A 513 -98.56 -24.26 24.31
N ALA A 514 -97.27 -24.12 24.00
CA ALA A 514 -96.69 -24.44 22.71
C ALA A 514 -95.39 -25.24 22.88
N ASP A 515 -95.05 -26.05 21.88
CA ASP A 515 -93.71 -26.62 21.72
C ASP A 515 -92.81 -25.57 21.05
N GLU A 516 -91.67 -25.25 21.67
CA GLU A 516 -90.78 -24.18 21.22
C GLU A 516 -89.72 -24.60 20.19
N ASP A 517 -89.44 -23.73 19.20
CA ASP A 517 -88.28 -23.85 18.30
C ASP A 517 -87.45 -22.56 18.28
N CYS A 518 -86.11 -22.70 18.26
CA CYS A 518 -85.16 -21.60 18.13
C CYS A 518 -84.11 -21.83 17.03
N SER A 519 -84.37 -22.74 16.09
CA SER A 519 -83.43 -23.10 15.03
C SER A 519 -82.93 -21.90 14.20
N THR A 520 -83.72 -20.83 14.09
CA THR A 520 -83.40 -19.59 13.35
C THR A 520 -82.85 -18.45 14.21
N GLY A 521 -82.62 -18.67 15.52
CA GLY A 521 -82.24 -17.62 16.47
C GLY A 521 -83.39 -16.69 16.89
N THR A 522 -84.63 -17.08 16.57
CA THR A 522 -85.86 -16.43 17.03
C THR A 522 -86.78 -17.49 17.62
N CYS A 523 -87.42 -17.18 18.74
CA CYS A 523 -88.32 -18.09 19.43
C CYS A 523 -89.64 -18.21 18.66
N ASN A 524 -89.93 -19.39 18.12
CA ASN A 524 -91.10 -19.68 17.30
C ASN A 524 -91.96 -20.79 17.90
N ILE A 525 -93.26 -20.77 17.60
CA ILE A 525 -94.18 -21.89 17.89
C ILE A 525 -93.95 -22.98 16.85
N SER A 526 -93.55 -24.18 17.28
CA SER A 526 -93.43 -25.34 16.39
C SER A 526 -94.75 -26.12 16.28
N ALA A 527 -95.48 -26.24 17.38
CA ALA A 527 -96.82 -26.80 17.46
C ALA A 527 -97.56 -26.28 18.72
N CYS A 528 -98.89 -26.18 18.65
CA CYS A 528 -99.70 -25.91 19.84
C CYS A 528 -99.98 -27.19 20.63
N ASN A 529 -100.01 -27.06 21.95
CA ASN A 529 -100.45 -28.14 22.83
C ASN A 529 -101.92 -28.50 22.53
N THR A 530 -102.27 -29.78 22.68
CA THR A 530 -103.63 -30.26 22.38
C THR A 530 -104.71 -29.44 23.10
N GLY A 531 -105.70 -28.96 22.33
CA GLY A 531 -106.82 -28.14 22.85
C GLY A 531 -106.54 -26.63 22.86
N TRP A 532 -105.35 -26.20 22.42
CA TRP A 532 -104.97 -24.80 22.26
C TRP A 532 -104.69 -24.48 20.79
N ASP A 533 -104.99 -23.26 20.38
CA ASP A 533 -104.77 -22.74 19.03
C ASP A 533 -104.24 -21.30 19.11
N ASP A 534 -103.50 -20.85 18.09
CA ASP A 534 -102.95 -19.49 17.96
C ASP A 534 -103.91 -18.64 17.11
N CYS A 535 -104.78 -17.90 17.78
CA CYS A 535 -105.83 -17.13 17.12
C CYS A 535 -105.44 -15.69 16.80
N ASP A 536 -104.33 -15.19 17.34
CA ASP A 536 -103.80 -13.84 17.03
C ASP A 536 -102.60 -13.84 16.05
N GLY A 537 -102.02 -15.01 15.80
CA GLY A 537 -100.90 -15.23 14.89
C GLY A 537 -99.56 -14.73 15.44
N GLN A 538 -99.44 -14.50 16.75
CA GLN A 538 -98.23 -13.97 17.38
C GLN A 538 -97.48 -15.04 18.17
N ASN A 539 -96.33 -15.47 17.62
CA ASN A 539 -95.44 -16.42 18.29
C ASN A 539 -95.06 -16.02 19.73
N SER A 540 -95.01 -14.73 20.06
CA SER A 540 -94.59 -14.23 21.37
C SER A 540 -95.57 -14.51 22.51
N THR A 541 -96.84 -14.75 22.20
CA THR A 541 -97.90 -14.99 23.19
C THR A 541 -98.22 -16.48 23.36
N GLY A 542 -97.62 -17.35 22.55
CA GLY A 542 -97.86 -18.79 22.57
C GLY A 542 -99.21 -19.15 21.96
N CYS A 543 -99.70 -20.36 22.22
CA CYS A 543 -101.03 -20.79 21.77
C CYS A 543 -102.05 -20.42 22.86
N GLU A 544 -102.74 -19.31 22.66
CA GLU A 544 -103.42 -18.55 23.70
C GLU A 544 -104.91 -18.87 23.84
N THR A 545 -105.51 -19.56 22.86
CA THR A 545 -106.96 -19.80 22.85
C THR A 545 -107.31 -21.27 23.08
N TYR A 546 -108.14 -21.54 24.09
CA TYR A 546 -108.61 -22.90 24.41
C TYR A 546 -109.87 -23.28 23.60
N ILE A 547 -109.68 -24.00 22.50
CA ILE A 547 -110.69 -24.29 21.47
C ILE A 547 -111.69 -25.41 21.84
N PHE A 548 -111.51 -26.07 22.99
CA PHE A 548 -112.39 -27.18 23.40
C PHE A 548 -113.61 -26.75 24.22
N GLY A 549 -113.63 -25.52 24.73
CA GLY A 549 -114.73 -24.98 25.53
C GLY A 549 -115.13 -23.55 25.18
N ASP A 550 -114.48 -22.93 24.19
CA ASP A 550 -114.81 -21.58 23.73
C ASP A 550 -115.93 -21.63 22.68
N MET A 551 -117.04 -20.93 22.97
CA MET A 551 -118.19 -20.82 22.08
C MET A 551 -117.90 -20.10 20.75
N ASN A 552 -116.89 -19.25 20.70
CA ASN A 552 -116.52 -18.48 19.51
C ASN A 552 -115.37 -19.12 18.71
N ASN A 553 -114.68 -20.10 19.28
CA ASN A 553 -113.51 -20.77 18.72
C ASN A 553 -113.64 -22.30 18.85
N CYS A 554 -114.86 -22.82 18.68
CA CYS A 554 -115.18 -24.19 18.97
C CYS A 554 -114.60 -25.14 17.92
N GLY A 555 -113.52 -25.83 18.27
CA GLY A 555 -112.80 -26.76 17.39
C GLY A 555 -111.71 -26.11 16.51
N SER A 556 -111.79 -24.80 16.27
CA SER A 556 -110.73 -24.00 15.64
C SER A 556 -111.02 -22.50 15.80
N CYS A 557 -109.99 -21.66 15.70
CA CYS A 557 -110.12 -20.21 15.75
C CYS A 557 -111.24 -19.68 14.83
N GLY A 558 -112.09 -18.79 15.35
CA GLY A 558 -113.20 -18.15 14.63
C GLY A 558 -114.40 -19.05 14.33
N THR A 559 -114.41 -20.30 14.80
CA THR A 559 -115.54 -21.22 14.59
C THR A 559 -116.59 -21.02 15.68
N GLN A 560 -117.60 -20.21 15.38
CA GLN A 560 -118.70 -19.95 16.32
C GLN A 560 -119.67 -21.14 16.38
N CYS A 561 -119.92 -21.65 17.59
CA CYS A 561 -120.95 -22.64 17.86
C CYS A 561 -122.31 -21.93 17.96
N ALA A 562 -123.17 -22.10 16.93
CA ALA A 562 -124.51 -21.55 16.87
C ALA A 562 -125.46 -22.53 16.15
N LEU A 563 -126.49 -23.02 16.85
CA LEU A 563 -127.50 -23.94 16.32
C LEU A 563 -128.85 -23.23 16.18
N ALA A 564 -129.63 -23.56 15.14
CA ALA A 564 -130.89 -22.88 14.89
C ALA A 564 -131.98 -23.29 15.91
N HIS A 565 -132.67 -22.30 16.47
CA HIS A 565 -133.80 -22.47 17.41
C HIS A 565 -133.48 -23.35 18.63
N ALA A 566 -132.24 -23.24 19.10
CA ALA A 566 -131.63 -24.12 20.08
C ALA A 566 -130.84 -23.31 21.11
N THR A 567 -130.59 -23.94 22.25
CA THR A 567 -129.52 -23.60 23.17
C THR A 567 -128.36 -24.57 22.93
N GLU A 568 -127.18 -24.05 22.61
CA GLU A 568 -126.00 -24.80 22.20
C GLU A 568 -124.84 -24.73 23.23
N SER A 569 -123.89 -25.64 23.13
CA SER A 569 -122.65 -25.63 23.91
C SER A 569 -121.47 -26.15 23.09
N CYS A 570 -120.26 -25.60 23.30
CA CYS A 570 -119.03 -26.16 22.76
C CYS A 570 -118.45 -27.19 23.73
N THR A 571 -118.49 -28.47 23.36
CA THR A 571 -117.92 -29.56 24.16
C THR A 571 -116.87 -30.31 23.35
N ASN A 572 -115.63 -30.31 23.84
CA ASN A 572 -114.48 -31.00 23.23
C ASN A 572 -114.24 -30.60 21.76
N GLY A 573 -114.43 -29.30 21.47
CA GLY A 573 -114.26 -28.72 20.13
C GLY A 573 -115.40 -29.05 19.16
N SER A 574 -116.53 -29.59 19.63
CA SER A 574 -117.73 -29.84 18.83
C SER A 574 -118.92 -29.06 19.38
N CYS A 575 -119.70 -28.46 18.49
CA CYS A 575 -120.93 -27.75 18.86
C CYS A 575 -122.06 -28.75 19.06
N VAL A 576 -122.63 -28.81 20.26
CA VAL A 576 -123.66 -29.78 20.67
C VAL A 576 -124.97 -29.10 21.05
N LEU A 577 -126.09 -29.77 20.80
CA LEU A 577 -127.45 -29.28 21.14
C LEU A 577 -127.75 -29.57 22.60
N VAL A 578 -128.06 -28.54 23.40
CA VAL A 578 -128.40 -28.68 24.83
C VAL A 578 -129.92 -28.79 25.01
N SER A 579 -130.68 -27.91 24.37
CA SER A 579 -132.15 -27.91 24.41
C SER A 579 -132.76 -27.11 23.26
N CYS A 580 -134.02 -27.40 22.90
CA CYS A 580 -134.78 -26.60 21.94
C CYS A 580 -135.40 -25.35 22.56
N ASP A 581 -135.53 -24.30 21.75
CA ASP A 581 -136.34 -23.13 22.08
C ASP A 581 -137.81 -23.53 22.28
N SER A 582 -138.54 -22.80 23.12
CA SER A 582 -139.95 -23.09 23.40
C SER A 582 -140.81 -23.07 22.12
N GLY A 583 -141.57 -24.15 21.88
CA GLY A 583 -142.41 -24.33 20.68
C GLY A 583 -141.65 -24.93 19.48
N TRP A 584 -140.36 -25.20 19.62
CA TRP A 584 -139.54 -25.91 18.65
C TRP A 584 -139.13 -27.28 19.21
N TRP A 585 -139.05 -28.26 18.31
CA TRP A 585 -138.80 -29.64 18.68
C TRP A 585 -137.80 -30.25 17.71
N ASP A 586 -136.82 -30.97 18.27
CA ASP A 586 -135.89 -31.82 17.54
C ASP A 586 -136.60 -33.13 17.15
N ILE A 587 -137.21 -33.14 15.97
CA ILE A 587 -138.03 -34.27 15.53
C ILE A 587 -137.17 -35.36 14.88
N ASP A 588 -136.03 -35.02 14.29
CA ASP A 588 -135.11 -35.97 13.65
C ASP A 588 -134.02 -36.55 14.55
N GLY A 589 -133.67 -35.91 15.66
CA GLY A 589 -132.67 -36.39 16.63
C GLY A 589 -131.23 -35.96 16.33
N LEU A 590 -131.02 -35.00 15.42
CA LEU A 590 -129.69 -34.59 14.96
C LEU A 590 -129.32 -33.17 15.44
N ASP A 591 -128.41 -33.09 16.41
CA ASP A 591 -127.89 -31.82 16.97
C ASP A 591 -127.43 -30.82 15.88
N SER A 592 -126.86 -31.31 14.78
CA SER A 592 -126.31 -30.48 13.70
C SER A 592 -127.36 -29.64 12.96
N SER A 593 -128.64 -30.05 12.99
CA SER A 593 -129.75 -29.33 12.33
C SER A 593 -130.41 -28.30 13.26
N GLY A 594 -130.07 -28.32 14.56
CA GLY A 594 -130.82 -27.59 15.58
C GLY A 594 -132.23 -28.16 15.77
N CYS A 595 -133.13 -27.38 16.35
CA CYS A 595 -134.52 -27.80 16.56
C CYS A 595 -135.41 -27.32 15.44
N GLU A 596 -135.79 -28.24 14.57
CA GLU A 596 -136.29 -27.95 13.23
C GLU A 596 -137.82 -27.84 13.15
N CYS A 597 -138.56 -28.37 14.14
CA CYS A 597 -140.01 -28.41 14.08
C CYS A 597 -140.71 -27.37 14.96
N GLY A 598 -141.18 -26.30 14.33
CA GLY A 598 -141.98 -25.27 14.99
C GLY A 598 -143.47 -25.59 14.99
N ASP A 599 -143.99 -26.06 16.13
CA ASP A 599 -145.43 -26.07 16.37
C ASP A 599 -145.74 -25.13 17.55
N THR A 600 -146.13 -23.93 17.17
CA THR A 600 -146.42 -22.82 18.09
C THR A 600 -147.92 -22.71 18.40
N SER A 601 -148.74 -23.58 17.81
CA SER A 601 -150.20 -23.54 17.85
C SER A 601 -150.84 -24.70 18.62
N ASP A 602 -150.01 -25.57 19.23
CA ASP A 602 -150.31 -26.66 20.20
C ASP A 602 -151.80 -26.78 20.54
N VAL A 603 -152.57 -27.41 19.64
CA VAL A 603 -154.01 -27.53 19.81
C VAL A 603 -154.28 -28.78 20.61
N ALA A 604 -154.85 -28.60 21.80
CA ALA A 604 -155.03 -29.67 22.78
C ALA A 604 -155.31 -31.10 22.24
N ASP A 605 -154.51 -32.04 22.71
CA ASP A 605 -154.35 -33.38 22.14
C ASP A 605 -155.35 -34.42 22.61
N VAL A 606 -156.41 -33.96 23.25
CA VAL A 606 -157.48 -34.84 23.74
C VAL A 606 -158.84 -34.22 23.45
N CYS A 607 -159.77 -35.09 23.05
CA CYS A 607 -161.13 -34.69 22.68
C CYS A 607 -161.84 -33.87 23.77
N SER A 608 -161.55 -34.11 25.06
CA SER A 608 -162.19 -33.41 26.18
C SER A 608 -161.90 -31.91 26.21
N SER A 609 -160.75 -31.48 25.69
CA SER A 609 -160.30 -30.08 25.64
C SER A 609 -160.24 -29.53 24.22
N ALA A 610 -160.85 -30.23 23.26
CA ALA A 610 -160.79 -29.85 21.85
C ALA A 610 -161.17 -28.39 21.62
N GLN A 611 -160.32 -27.70 20.86
CA GLN A 611 -160.46 -26.28 20.60
C GLN A 611 -161.69 -26.00 19.75
N ALA A 612 -162.44 -24.94 20.06
CA ALA A 612 -163.60 -24.56 19.26
C ALA A 612 -163.19 -24.17 17.83
N ALA A 613 -163.53 -25.02 16.85
CA ALA A 613 -163.42 -24.71 15.43
C ALA A 613 -164.48 -23.68 15.00
N GLY A 614 -165.67 -23.71 15.61
CA GLY A 614 -166.77 -22.77 15.33
C GLY A 614 -168.03 -23.47 14.84
N THR A 615 -168.95 -22.69 14.25
CA THR A 615 -170.28 -23.17 13.83
C THR A 615 -170.43 -23.09 12.32
N VAL A 616 -170.69 -24.23 11.66
CA VAL A 616 -171.03 -24.35 10.25
C VAL A 616 -172.55 -24.18 10.08
N SER A 617 -172.95 -23.26 9.21
CA SER A 617 -174.35 -22.88 8.98
C SER A 617 -174.58 -22.51 7.51
N PRO A 618 -175.82 -22.29 7.05
CA PRO A 618 -176.05 -21.72 5.72
C PRO A 618 -175.39 -20.34 5.51
N SER A 619 -175.26 -19.55 6.58
CA SER A 619 -174.59 -18.22 6.54
C SER A 619 -173.07 -18.30 6.69
N SER A 620 -172.55 -19.41 7.22
CA SER A 620 -171.12 -19.73 7.32
C SER A 620 -170.92 -21.17 6.86
N PRO A 621 -170.96 -21.41 5.54
CA PRO A 621 -171.03 -22.77 4.98
C PRO A 621 -169.73 -23.56 5.17
N THR A 622 -168.69 -22.94 5.71
CA THR A 622 -167.36 -23.52 5.84
C THR A 622 -166.61 -22.95 7.03
N VAL A 623 -166.02 -23.83 7.85
CA VAL A 623 -165.09 -23.48 8.94
C VAL A 623 -163.75 -24.16 8.66
N THR A 624 -162.65 -23.40 8.65
CA THR A 624 -161.30 -23.91 8.38
C THR A 624 -160.41 -23.76 9.62
N ARG A 625 -159.56 -24.77 9.87
CA ARG A 625 -158.50 -24.76 10.87
C ARG A 625 -157.20 -25.30 10.25
N SER A 626 -156.09 -24.83 10.78
CA SER A 626 -154.74 -25.25 10.38
C SER A 626 -153.91 -25.40 11.65
N GLY A 627 -152.96 -26.32 11.63
CA GLY A 627 -152.04 -26.63 12.73
C GLY A 627 -150.81 -27.34 12.17
N VAL A 628 -149.84 -27.63 13.02
CA VAL A 628 -148.63 -28.40 12.69
C VAL A 628 -148.58 -29.56 13.67
N ILE A 629 -148.49 -30.78 13.15
CA ILE A 629 -148.25 -31.95 14.00
C ILE A 629 -146.73 -32.13 14.13
N ALA A 630 -146.21 -32.00 15.35
CA ALA A 630 -144.84 -32.38 15.68
C ALA A 630 -144.80 -33.72 16.43
N TYR A 631 -144.46 -34.79 15.73
CA TYR A 631 -144.59 -36.15 16.22
C TYR A 631 -143.30 -36.96 16.09
N ARG A 632 -142.79 -37.44 17.21
CA ARG A 632 -141.76 -38.46 17.35
C ARG A 632 -142.11 -39.36 18.53
N VAL A 633 -142.27 -40.65 18.26
CA VAL A 633 -142.64 -41.67 19.26
C VAL A 633 -141.72 -41.57 20.47
N GLY A 634 -142.29 -41.47 21.67
CA GLY A 634 -141.53 -41.37 22.92
C GLY A 634 -140.82 -40.03 23.17
N TYR A 635 -141.00 -39.02 22.30
CA TYR A 635 -140.45 -37.67 22.48
C TYR A 635 -141.57 -36.61 22.51
N ARG A 636 -142.30 -36.44 21.41
CA ARG A 636 -143.51 -35.62 21.34
C ARG A 636 -144.56 -36.34 20.51
N GLU A 637 -145.74 -36.60 21.07
CA GLU A 637 -146.79 -37.37 20.39
C GLU A 637 -148.04 -36.53 20.12
N ASP A 638 -147.82 -35.41 19.41
CA ASP A 638 -148.82 -34.39 19.14
C ASP A 638 -150.02 -34.89 18.29
N MET A 639 -151.20 -34.38 18.62
CA MET A 639 -152.47 -34.58 17.93
C MET A 639 -153.32 -33.34 18.14
N ASP A 640 -153.91 -32.77 17.09
CA ASP A 640 -154.69 -31.55 17.24
C ASP A 640 -156.20 -31.83 17.23
N CYS A 641 -156.91 -31.55 18.32
CA CYS A 641 -158.36 -31.78 18.42
C CYS A 641 -159.23 -30.51 18.32
N TYR A 642 -160.25 -30.56 17.45
CA TYR A 642 -161.20 -29.48 17.22
C TYR A 642 -162.66 -29.85 17.51
N LYS A 643 -163.42 -28.91 18.07
CA LYS A 643 -164.88 -29.01 18.31
C LYS A 643 -165.65 -28.11 17.33
N VAL A 644 -166.46 -28.69 16.45
CA VAL A 644 -167.24 -27.99 15.42
C VAL A 644 -168.74 -28.21 15.61
N THR A 645 -169.57 -27.18 15.43
CA THR A 645 -171.04 -27.23 15.58
C THR A 645 -171.76 -26.95 14.24
N TYR A 646 -172.92 -27.53 13.96
CA TYR A 646 -173.64 -27.41 12.67
C TYR A 646 -175.11 -26.96 12.81
N SER A 647 -175.54 -25.79 12.32
CA SER A 647 -176.83 -25.20 12.75
C SER A 647 -178.11 -25.52 11.94
N ASN A 648 -178.10 -26.35 10.88
CA ASN A 648 -179.29 -26.77 10.09
C ASN A 648 -178.89 -27.96 9.16
N PRO A 649 -179.56 -29.13 9.08
CA PRO A 649 -180.97 -29.45 9.41
C PRO A 649 -181.29 -30.06 10.79
N TYR A 650 -182.58 -29.97 11.15
CA TYR A 650 -183.26 -30.58 12.31
C TYR A 650 -182.98 -32.09 12.49
N PRO A 651 -183.19 -32.65 13.71
CA PRO A 651 -182.66 -33.94 14.10
C PRO A 651 -183.25 -35.05 13.22
N GLY A 652 -182.39 -35.69 12.41
CA GLY A 652 -182.71 -36.95 11.76
C GLY A 652 -182.48 -37.06 10.24
N SER A 653 -181.91 -36.09 9.52
CA SER A 653 -181.59 -36.29 8.08
C SER A 653 -180.53 -35.36 7.44
N GLY A 654 -179.60 -34.78 8.20
CA GLY A 654 -178.48 -33.99 7.63
C GLY A 654 -177.25 -34.81 7.24
N ARG A 655 -176.58 -34.43 6.15
CA ARG A 655 -175.20 -34.83 5.74
C ARG A 655 -174.24 -33.65 5.98
N PHE A 656 -173.04 -33.91 6.51
CA PHE A 656 -171.95 -32.92 6.58
C PHE A 656 -170.67 -33.48 5.96
N TYR A 657 -169.77 -32.59 5.53
CA TYR A 657 -168.55 -32.93 4.80
C TYR A 657 -167.31 -32.34 5.49
N VAL A 658 -166.20 -33.08 5.51
CA VAL A 658 -164.90 -32.61 6.00
C VAL A 658 -163.90 -32.76 4.86
N ASP A 659 -163.25 -31.66 4.51
CA ASP A 659 -162.18 -31.58 3.53
C ASP A 659 -160.86 -31.53 4.28
N PHE A 660 -160.02 -32.53 4.05
CA PHE A 660 -158.73 -32.64 4.71
C PHE A 660 -157.65 -32.81 3.66
N ASN A 661 -156.77 -31.81 3.58
CA ASN A 661 -155.62 -31.84 2.68
C ASN A 661 -154.33 -31.90 3.51
N PRO A 662 -153.89 -33.10 3.91
CA PRO A 662 -152.57 -33.25 4.51
C PRO A 662 -151.54 -33.18 3.39
N ASN A 663 -150.76 -32.10 3.34
CA ASN A 663 -149.61 -32.06 2.44
C ASN A 663 -148.33 -32.27 3.26
N PRO A 664 -147.55 -33.35 3.04
CA PRO A 664 -147.86 -34.59 2.31
C PRO A 664 -148.44 -35.69 3.23
N GLY A 665 -149.62 -36.26 2.94
CA GLY A 665 -150.15 -37.62 3.25
C GLY A 665 -149.97 -38.34 4.61
N ASN A 666 -149.08 -37.95 5.51
CA ASN A 666 -148.69 -38.68 6.71
C ASN A 666 -149.56 -38.36 7.92
N LEU A 667 -150.61 -37.58 7.73
CA LEU A 667 -151.60 -37.26 8.74
C LEU A 667 -152.95 -37.85 8.37
N VAL A 668 -153.72 -38.24 9.38
CA VAL A 668 -155.11 -38.71 9.28
C VAL A 668 -155.96 -37.95 10.30
N PHE A 669 -157.27 -37.87 10.08
CA PHE A 669 -158.18 -37.34 11.09
C PHE A 669 -159.19 -38.37 11.56
N GLN A 670 -159.67 -38.18 12.79
CA GLN A 670 -160.68 -38.99 13.45
C GLN A 670 -161.82 -38.11 13.90
N VAL A 671 -163.08 -38.60 13.84
CA VAL A 671 -164.28 -37.83 14.17
C VAL A 671 -165.10 -38.55 15.24
N TRP A 672 -165.60 -37.81 16.24
CA TRP A 672 -166.46 -38.29 17.33
C TRP A 672 -167.74 -37.45 17.49
N ARG A 673 -168.83 -38.08 17.98
CA ARG A 673 -170.11 -37.45 18.36
C ARG A 673 -170.35 -37.50 19.88
N ASN A 674 -171.13 -36.55 20.38
CA ASN A 674 -171.51 -36.28 21.78
C ASN A 674 -171.31 -37.44 22.79
N SER A 675 -170.19 -37.42 23.54
CA SER A 675 -169.66 -38.41 24.53
C SER A 675 -168.51 -39.34 24.08
N CYS A 676 -167.90 -39.11 22.91
CA CYS A 676 -166.64 -39.76 22.48
C CYS A 676 -166.71 -41.29 22.28
N THR A 677 -167.90 -41.88 22.10
CA THR A 677 -168.09 -43.34 22.16
C THR A 677 -168.30 -44.04 20.79
N ALA A 678 -168.15 -43.35 19.65
CA ALA A 678 -168.14 -44.00 18.33
C ALA A 678 -167.13 -43.36 17.38
N GLN A 679 -166.31 -44.18 16.72
CA GLN A 679 -165.19 -43.81 15.84
C GLN A 679 -165.36 -44.48 14.46
N VAL A 680 -165.20 -43.72 13.37
CA VAL A 680 -165.03 -44.26 12.00
C VAL A 680 -163.96 -43.42 11.27
N CYS A 681 -163.06 -44.06 10.51
CA CYS A 681 -161.84 -43.45 9.96
C CYS A 681 -161.73 -43.56 8.42
N ALA A 682 -161.10 -42.52 7.85
CA ALA A 682 -160.53 -42.37 6.50
C ALA A 682 -161.44 -41.90 5.33
N GLY A 683 -160.96 -40.90 4.59
CA GLY A 683 -161.51 -40.39 3.34
C GLY A 683 -162.47 -39.20 3.46
N ASP A 684 -162.89 -38.67 2.31
CA ASP A 684 -164.04 -37.77 2.21
C ASP A 684 -165.31 -38.54 2.61
N VAL A 685 -165.64 -38.56 3.90
CA VAL A 685 -166.76 -39.35 4.41
C VAL A 685 -168.02 -38.50 4.49
N THR A 686 -169.07 -38.96 3.80
CA THR A 686 -170.43 -38.42 3.96
C THR A 686 -171.12 -39.13 5.13
N TYR A 687 -171.43 -38.40 6.19
CA TYR A 687 -172.14 -38.97 7.34
C TYR A 687 -173.66 -38.81 7.20
N THR A 688 -174.41 -39.90 7.12
CA THR A 688 -175.88 -39.88 7.17
C THR A 688 -176.37 -39.97 8.60
N SER A 689 -177.19 -39.02 9.03
CA SER A 689 -178.00 -39.18 10.25
C SER A 689 -179.29 -39.92 9.88
N THR A 690 -179.47 -41.16 10.34
CA THR A 690 -180.76 -41.85 10.25
C THR A 690 -181.26 -42.14 11.66
N CYS A 691 -182.36 -41.47 12.05
CA CYS A 691 -183.26 -41.97 13.08
C CYS A 691 -184.22 -42.96 12.43
N SER A 692 -184.40 -44.14 13.04
CA SER A 692 -185.59 -44.96 12.82
C SER A 692 -186.34 -45.05 14.15
N SER A 693 -187.54 -44.50 14.19
CA SER A 693 -188.53 -44.69 15.24
C SER A 693 -189.51 -45.78 14.82
N ALA A 694 -189.63 -46.83 15.63
CA ALA A 694 -190.80 -47.70 15.73
C ALA A 694 -190.76 -48.47 17.08
N GLY A 695 -191.04 -47.77 18.19
CA GLY A 695 -191.10 -48.30 19.57
C GLY A 695 -191.13 -47.15 20.61
N PRO A 696 -191.81 -47.27 21.77
CA PRO A 696 -192.40 -46.11 22.45
C PRO A 696 -191.44 -45.42 23.43
N SER A 697 -190.54 -44.57 22.95
CA SER A 697 -190.13 -43.33 23.64
C SER A 697 -189.02 -42.60 22.88
N CYS A 698 -189.33 -41.44 22.31
CA CYS A 698 -188.35 -40.45 21.85
C CYS A 698 -187.80 -39.67 23.05
N THR A 699 -186.49 -39.39 23.07
CA THR A 699 -185.92 -38.31 23.89
C THR A 699 -184.98 -37.45 23.05
N TRP A 700 -185.04 -36.15 23.33
CA TRP A 700 -184.37 -35.07 22.61
C TRP A 700 -182.84 -35.17 22.64
N GLY A 701 -182.18 -34.61 21.61
CA GLY A 701 -180.80 -34.17 21.72
C GLY A 701 -179.79 -34.82 20.78
N ASN A 702 -179.98 -34.69 19.46
CA ASN A 702 -178.81 -34.71 18.57
C ASN A 702 -178.12 -33.35 18.75
N SER A 703 -177.05 -33.30 19.54
CA SER A 703 -176.23 -32.09 19.57
C SER A 703 -175.57 -31.95 18.21
N ASN A 704 -175.61 -30.74 17.68
CA ASN A 704 -175.07 -30.42 16.38
C ASN A 704 -173.53 -30.38 16.38
N THR A 705 -172.87 -30.98 17.38
CA THR A 705 -171.47 -30.77 17.70
C THR A 705 -170.65 -32.05 17.52
N PHE A 706 -169.50 -31.91 16.87
CA PHE A 706 -168.55 -32.97 16.54
C PHE A 706 -167.17 -32.60 17.04
N TYR A 707 -166.39 -33.63 17.34
CA TYR A 707 -164.98 -33.51 17.71
C TYR A 707 -164.16 -34.15 16.60
N VAL A 708 -163.13 -33.46 16.12
CA VAL A 708 -162.28 -33.91 15.02
C VAL A 708 -160.83 -33.72 15.39
N CYS A 709 -160.07 -34.79 15.50
CA CYS A 709 -158.65 -34.73 15.83
C CYS A 709 -157.79 -35.15 14.65
N VAL A 710 -156.77 -34.35 14.33
CA VAL A 710 -155.76 -34.63 13.32
C VAL A 710 -154.54 -35.22 14.00
N LYS A 711 -154.05 -36.34 13.49
CA LYS A 711 -152.92 -37.07 14.09
C LYS A 711 -152.06 -37.72 13.01
N PRO A 712 -150.86 -38.20 13.35
CA PRO A 712 -150.05 -39.00 12.43
C PRO A 712 -150.75 -40.27 11.97
N ALA A 713 -150.52 -40.66 10.72
CA ALA A 713 -150.92 -41.94 10.15
C ALA A 713 -150.18 -43.08 10.86
N THR A 714 -150.81 -44.25 10.95
CA THR A 714 -150.19 -45.42 11.58
C THR A 714 -148.88 -45.79 10.85
N GLY A 715 -147.76 -45.76 11.57
CA GLY A 715 -146.43 -46.05 11.03
C GLY A 715 -145.62 -44.83 10.58
N ALA A 716 -146.18 -43.61 10.67
CA ALA A 716 -145.40 -42.39 10.46
C ALA A 716 -144.50 -42.12 11.68
N GLY A 717 -143.20 -41.94 11.47
CA GLY A 717 -142.22 -41.55 12.48
C GLY A 717 -141.57 -40.22 12.11
N ASN A 718 -141.21 -39.41 13.11
CA ASN A 718 -140.54 -38.11 12.97
C ASN A 718 -141.26 -37.17 11.99
N VAL A 719 -142.53 -36.88 12.27
CA VAL A 719 -143.37 -36.02 11.45
C VAL A 719 -143.34 -34.60 12.00
N CYS A 720 -142.86 -33.64 11.21
CA CYS A 720 -143.13 -32.23 11.42
C CYS A 720 -143.95 -31.73 10.24
N GLN A 721 -145.27 -31.65 10.39
CA GLN A 721 -146.13 -31.44 9.23
C GLN A 721 -147.29 -30.45 9.47
N PRO A 722 -147.37 -29.36 8.68
CA PRO A 722 -148.53 -28.49 8.66
C PRO A 722 -149.71 -29.18 7.96
N TYR A 723 -150.93 -28.91 8.43
CA TYR A 723 -152.15 -29.35 7.77
C TYR A 723 -153.22 -28.25 7.75
N THR A 724 -154.26 -28.47 6.93
CA THR A 724 -155.47 -27.65 6.95
C THR A 724 -156.69 -28.55 6.84
N ILE A 725 -157.63 -28.38 7.77
CA ILE A 725 -158.90 -29.12 7.85
C ILE A 725 -160.07 -28.16 7.73
N ARG A 726 -161.06 -28.54 6.92
CA ARG A 726 -162.18 -27.67 6.55
C ARG A 726 -163.52 -28.40 6.67
N PHE A 727 -164.38 -27.91 7.55
CA PHE A 727 -165.72 -28.41 7.85
C PHE A 727 -166.76 -27.71 6.97
N ARG A 728 -167.58 -28.42 6.18
CA ARG A 728 -168.49 -27.84 5.16
C ARG A 728 -169.97 -28.23 5.32
N HIS A 729 -170.86 -27.31 4.92
CA HIS A 729 -172.32 -27.47 4.76
C HIS A 729 -172.69 -27.89 3.33
N LEU A 730 -173.66 -28.81 3.15
CA LEU A 730 -174.13 -29.29 1.83
C LEU A 730 -175.59 -28.87 1.58
N THR A 731 -175.89 -28.31 0.40
CA THR A 731 -177.18 -27.64 0.12
C THR A 731 -178.06 -28.26 -0.96
N THR A 732 -177.81 -29.48 -1.46
CA THR A 732 -178.74 -30.14 -2.41
C THR A 732 -178.98 -31.63 -2.13
N ARG A 733 -180.21 -32.05 -2.47
CA ARG A 733 -181.07 -33.04 -1.79
C ARG A 733 -180.55 -34.47 -1.67
#